data_AF-A0A8D1SX49-F1
#
_entry.id   AF-A0A8D1SX49-F1
#
_cell.length_a   1.000
_cell.length_b   1.000
_cell.length_c   1.000
_cell.angle_alpha   90.00
_cell.angle_beta   90.00
_cell.angle_gamma   90.00
#
_symmetry.space_group_name_H-M   'P 1'
#
loop_
_entity.id
_entity.type
_entity.pdbx_description
1 polymer ?
#
loop_
_entity_poly.entity_id
_entity_poly.type
_entity_poly.pdbx_seq_one_letter_code
_entity_poly.pdbx_strand_id
1 'polypeptide(L)'
;MEQPKGVDWTVIILTCQYKDSVEVFQKELEIRQKREQIPASTLLLAVEDPEVHVGSGGATLNALLVAAEHLSARAGFTVVTSDVLHSAWILILHMGRDFPFDDCGRAFTCLPVENPQAPVEAVVCNLDCLLDIMSHRLGPGSPPGVWVCSTDMLLSVPPNPGINWDGFRGARVIALPGSTAYARNHGVYLTDSQGFVLDIYYQGTEAEIQRCARPDGQVPLVSGIVFFSVETAEHLLATHVSPPLDACTYMGLDSGAQPVQLSLFFDILLCMARNVRREDFLVGRPPEMGRGDMETEGYLRGARAELWRELRDQPLTLAYVPDGSYNYMTNSASEFLHSLTFPGASGAQVVHSQVERQGAGTYLNMSWSKFFQKTGIRDWDLWDPDTPPTERCLLSARLFPVLHPLRALGPQDMLWMLDPQEDGGKALRAWRDSWRLSWEQLQPCLDRAATLASRRDLFFRQALHKARHVLEARQDLSLRPLIRAAVREGCPGPLMATLDQVAAGAGDPGVAARALACVADVLGCMAEGRGGLRSGPAANPEWVRPFSYLECGDLAGGVEALAQEREKWLSRPALLVRAARHYEGAGQILIRQAVMSAQHFVSTEPVELPAPGQWVVAECPARVDFSGGWSDTPPLAYEHGGAVLGLAVRVDGRRPIGARARRIPEPELWLAVGPQHDKMAMKIVCRSLDDLQDYCQPHAPGALLKAAFICAGILSVHSELSLSEQLLCTFGGGFELQTWSELPHGSGLGTSSILAGAALAALQRVAGRAVGTEALIHAVLHLEQVLTTGGGWQDQVGGLMPGIKVGRSRAQLPLKVEVEEITVPAGFVQKLNDHLLLVYTGKTRLARNLLQDVLRSWYARLPPVVQNAHNLVQQTEECAEAFRQGSLPRLGQCLTSYWEQKKLMAPGCEPLAVRHMMDALAPHVHGQSLAGAGGGGFLYLLTKEPRQKEALEAVLAKTEGLGNYSVHLVEVDTQGLSLQLLGTETSTGCSF
;
A
#
# COMPACT_ATOMS: atom_id res chain seq x y z
N MET A 1 15.22 -3.19 5.31
CA MET A 1 15.78 -1.91 5.79
C MET A 1 14.62 -1.09 6.31
N GLU A 2 14.57 -0.85 7.61
CA GLU A 2 13.59 0.09 8.19
C GLU A 2 13.86 1.48 7.61
N GLN A 3 12.81 2.16 7.14
CA GLN A 3 12.94 3.56 6.73
C GLN A 3 13.36 4.40 7.95
N PRO A 4 14.25 5.39 7.79
CA PRO A 4 14.59 6.29 8.88
C PRO A 4 13.31 6.99 9.38
N LYS A 5 13.13 7.02 10.71
CA LYS A 5 12.01 7.71 11.34
C LYS A 5 12.08 9.19 10.95
N GLY A 6 11.04 9.70 10.29
CA GLY A 6 10.97 11.10 9.85
C GLY A 6 10.89 12.08 11.03
N VAL A 7 10.99 13.38 10.73
CA VAL A 7 10.76 14.44 11.72
C VAL A 7 9.28 14.51 12.09
N ASP A 8 8.99 14.46 13.39
CA ASP A 8 7.66 14.70 13.92
C ASP A 8 7.42 16.22 14.03
N TRP A 9 7.02 16.86 12.93
CA TRP A 9 6.77 18.31 12.89
C TRP A 9 5.68 18.71 13.89
N THR A 10 5.98 19.72 14.72
CA THR A 10 5.01 20.34 15.63
C THR A 10 4.10 21.29 14.88
N VAL A 11 4.65 22.11 13.99
CA VAL A 11 3.93 23.08 13.17
C VAL A 11 4.46 23.05 11.74
N ILE A 12 3.57 23.05 10.75
CA ILE A 12 3.89 23.31 9.35
C ILE A 12 3.11 24.55 8.91
N ILE A 13 3.83 25.51 8.37
CA ILE A 13 3.30 26.79 7.89
C ILE A 13 3.50 26.90 6.39
N LEU A 14 2.50 27.41 5.69
CA LEU A 14 2.61 27.84 4.30
C LEU A 14 2.29 29.34 4.24
N THR A 15 3.26 30.18 3.92
CA THR A 15 3.02 31.64 3.82
C THR A 15 2.22 31.97 2.56
N CYS A 16 1.39 32.99 2.60
CA CYS A 16 0.45 33.32 1.53
C CYS A 16 0.50 34.81 1.23
N GLN A 17 0.98 35.19 0.04
CA GLN A 17 1.05 36.59 -0.36
C GLN A 17 -0.34 37.25 -0.49
N TYR A 18 -1.37 36.46 -0.79
CA TYR A 18 -2.73 36.95 -1.02
C TYR A 18 -3.73 36.34 -0.03
N LYS A 19 -4.57 37.20 0.53
CA LYS A 19 -5.63 36.87 1.50
C LYS A 19 -6.60 35.80 1.01
N ASP A 20 -7.03 35.93 -0.25
CA ASP A 20 -7.98 35.03 -0.91
C ASP A 20 -7.48 33.59 -1.01
N SER A 21 -6.16 33.38 -0.89
CA SER A 21 -5.50 32.10 -1.04
C SER A 21 -5.33 31.34 0.28
N VAL A 22 -5.42 32.05 1.42
CA VAL A 22 -5.19 31.48 2.76
C VAL A 22 -6.14 30.33 3.06
N GLU A 23 -7.45 30.54 2.92
CA GLU A 23 -8.46 29.50 3.19
C GLU A 23 -8.32 28.30 2.23
N VAL A 24 -7.99 28.58 0.96
CA VAL A 24 -7.83 27.55 -0.07
C VAL A 24 -6.63 26.67 0.25
N PHE A 25 -5.48 27.27 0.58
CA PHE A 25 -4.26 26.52 0.86
C PHE A 25 -4.29 25.86 2.24
N GLN A 26 -4.96 26.45 3.23
CA GLN A 26 -5.25 25.78 4.51
C GLN A 26 -5.99 24.46 4.26
N LYS A 27 -7.04 24.49 3.43
CA LYS A 27 -7.81 23.28 3.07
C LYS A 27 -6.94 22.23 2.36
N GLU A 28 -6.01 22.66 1.51
CA GLU A 28 -5.07 21.76 0.83
C GLU A 28 -4.04 21.12 1.76
N LEU A 29 -3.59 21.81 2.81
CA LEU A 29 -2.77 21.22 3.88
C LEU A 29 -3.57 20.19 4.69
N GLU A 30 -4.82 20.52 5.05
CA GLU A 30 -5.72 19.62 5.78
C GLU A 30 -6.03 18.34 5.00
N ILE A 31 -6.18 18.43 3.67
CA ILE A 31 -6.34 17.26 2.80
C ILE A 31 -5.11 16.34 2.90
N ARG A 32 -3.89 16.89 2.92
CA ARG A 32 -2.64 16.11 3.08
C ARG A 32 -2.53 15.44 4.46
N GLN A 33 -3.00 16.12 5.50
CA GLN A 33 -3.12 15.53 6.83
C GLN A 33 -4.16 14.40 6.85
N LYS A 34 -5.32 14.58 6.22
CA LYS A 34 -6.31 13.49 6.05
C LYS A 34 -5.74 12.30 5.29
N ARG A 35 -4.87 12.55 4.29
CA ARG A 35 -4.13 11.52 3.55
C ARG A 35 -3.03 10.82 4.37
N GLU A 36 -2.81 11.19 5.63
CA GLU A 36 -1.72 10.70 6.50
C GLU A 36 -0.31 10.95 5.93
N GLN A 37 -0.16 11.93 5.03
CA GLN A 37 1.16 12.42 4.62
C GLN A 37 1.74 13.35 5.69
N ILE A 38 0.87 14.01 6.45
CA ILE A 38 1.22 14.82 7.62
C ILE A 38 0.53 14.22 8.85
N PRO A 39 1.22 14.05 9.99
CA PRO A 39 0.60 13.55 11.21
C PRO A 39 -0.58 14.41 11.68
N ALA A 40 -1.61 13.77 12.26
CA ALA A 40 -2.78 14.47 12.80
C ALA A 40 -2.46 15.36 14.02
N SER A 41 -1.33 15.13 14.69
CA SER A 41 -0.85 15.94 15.82
C SER A 41 -0.23 17.27 15.38
N THR A 42 0.24 17.37 14.12
CA THR A 42 0.90 18.55 13.60
C THR A 42 -0.11 19.70 13.41
N LEU A 43 0.24 20.89 13.90
CA LEU A 43 -0.52 22.11 13.62
C LEU A 43 -0.24 22.59 12.20
N LEU A 44 -1.29 22.83 11.42
CA LEU A 44 -1.20 23.31 10.03
C LEU A 44 -1.71 24.74 9.94
N LEU A 45 -0.90 25.63 9.38
CA LEU A 45 -1.21 27.06 9.26
C LEU A 45 -0.90 27.58 7.86
N ALA A 46 -1.92 28.00 7.11
CA ALA A 46 -1.72 28.95 6.02
C ALA A 46 -1.70 30.36 6.61
N VAL A 47 -0.60 31.08 6.44
CA VAL A 47 -0.39 32.39 7.08
C VAL A 47 -0.35 33.48 6.03
N GLU A 48 -1.26 34.45 6.12
CA GLU A 48 -1.27 35.65 5.28
C GLU A 48 0.00 36.47 5.53
N ASP A 49 0.67 36.90 4.46
CA ASP A 49 1.68 37.94 4.56
C ASP A 49 0.99 39.27 4.92
N PRO A 50 1.52 40.03 5.88
CA PRO A 50 0.82 41.21 6.42
C PRO A 50 0.68 42.34 5.39
N GLU A 51 1.55 42.40 4.38
CA GLU A 51 1.44 43.29 3.24
C GLU A 51 1.92 42.57 1.97
N VAL A 52 1.37 42.95 0.81
CA VAL A 52 1.82 42.41 -0.48
C VAL A 52 3.29 42.79 -0.68
N HIS A 53 4.15 41.78 -0.85
CA HIS A 53 5.61 41.93 -1.01
C HIS A 53 6.40 42.28 0.26
N VAL A 54 5.96 41.90 1.47
CA VAL A 54 6.74 42.01 2.72
C VAL A 54 8.16 41.35 2.66
N GLY A 55 8.39 40.48 1.67
CA GLY A 55 9.67 39.81 1.44
C GLY A 55 9.85 38.56 2.31
N SER A 56 10.77 37.67 1.92
CA SER A 56 10.93 36.37 2.57
C SER A 56 11.36 36.46 4.04
N GLY A 57 12.12 37.50 4.40
CA GLY A 57 12.52 37.74 5.79
C GLY A 57 11.35 38.22 6.64
N GLY A 58 10.56 39.16 6.11
CA GLY A 58 9.37 39.65 6.80
C GLY A 58 8.30 38.56 6.96
N ALA A 59 8.05 37.78 5.90
CA ALA A 59 7.17 36.62 5.94
C ALA A 59 7.65 35.56 6.96
N THR A 60 8.97 35.36 7.09
CA THR A 60 9.53 34.46 8.13
C THR A 60 9.20 34.97 9.54
N LEU A 61 9.42 36.26 9.80
CA LEU A 61 9.12 36.87 11.11
C LEU A 61 7.64 36.77 11.47
N ASN A 62 6.76 37.11 10.52
CA ASN A 62 5.31 37.01 10.72
C ASN A 62 4.86 35.56 10.95
N ALA A 63 5.34 34.62 10.13
CA ALA A 63 5.03 33.20 10.28
C ALA A 63 5.51 32.65 11.64
N LEU A 64 6.71 33.05 12.09
CA LEU A 64 7.24 32.64 13.39
C LEU A 64 6.41 33.20 14.55
N LEU A 65 5.98 34.46 14.47
CA LEU A 65 5.06 35.08 15.44
C LEU A 65 3.75 34.29 15.54
N VAL A 66 3.11 34.02 14.40
CA VAL A 66 1.83 33.28 14.36
C VAL A 66 2.01 31.86 14.89
N ALA A 67 3.13 31.19 14.58
CA ALA A 67 3.46 29.89 15.15
C ALA A 67 3.55 29.93 16.68
N ALA A 68 4.34 30.88 17.19
CA ALA A 68 4.56 31.05 18.62
C ALA A 68 3.27 31.40 19.36
N GLU A 69 2.40 32.23 18.77
CA GLU A 69 1.09 32.57 19.30
C GLU A 69 0.19 31.34 19.44
N HIS A 70 0.03 30.55 18.37
CA HIS A 70 -0.80 29.34 18.43
C HIS A 70 -0.25 28.29 19.40
N LEU A 71 1.07 28.13 19.47
CA LEU A 71 1.71 27.24 20.43
C LEU A 71 1.53 27.74 21.87
N SER A 72 1.67 29.05 22.10
CA SER A 72 1.44 29.69 23.41
C SER A 72 0.00 29.48 23.87
N ALA A 73 -0.97 29.70 22.99
CA ALA A 73 -2.39 29.47 23.27
C ALA A 73 -2.69 27.99 23.57
N ARG A 74 -2.11 27.05 22.80
CA ARG A 74 -2.24 25.60 23.06
C ARG A 74 -1.63 25.18 24.40
N ALA A 75 -0.57 25.86 24.85
CA ALA A 75 0.04 25.65 26.15
C ALA A 75 -0.68 26.38 27.30
N GLY A 76 -1.74 27.15 27.01
CA GLY A 76 -2.56 27.84 28.01
C GLY A 76 -2.04 29.21 28.44
N PHE A 77 -1.08 29.80 27.71
CA PHE A 77 -0.62 31.17 27.94
C PHE A 77 -1.58 32.19 27.33
N THR A 78 -1.66 33.39 27.93
CA THR A 78 -2.47 34.51 27.45
C THR A 78 -1.67 35.55 26.66
N VAL A 79 -0.36 35.36 26.55
CA VAL A 79 0.59 36.20 25.80
C VAL A 79 1.56 35.30 25.04
N VAL A 80 2.15 35.81 23.96
CA VAL A 80 3.19 35.09 23.21
C VAL A 80 4.41 34.90 24.11
N THR A 81 4.89 33.66 24.22
CA THR A 81 6.15 33.32 24.91
C THR A 81 7.06 32.53 23.99
N SER A 82 8.38 32.76 24.07
CA SER A 82 9.38 32.01 23.31
C SER A 82 9.63 30.61 23.88
N ASP A 83 9.23 30.34 25.12
CA ASP A 83 9.43 29.06 25.82
C ASP A 83 8.87 27.87 25.03
N VAL A 84 7.80 28.08 24.27
CA VAL A 84 7.16 27.02 23.46
C VAL A 84 8.06 26.52 22.33
N LEU A 85 9.09 27.27 21.93
CA LEU A 85 10.03 26.89 20.88
C LEU A 85 11.00 25.78 21.32
N HIS A 86 11.27 25.62 22.62
CA HIS A 86 12.21 24.63 23.15
C HIS A 86 11.86 23.16 22.84
N SER A 87 10.61 22.89 22.52
CA SER A 87 10.11 21.54 22.20
C SER A 87 9.43 21.46 20.82
N ALA A 88 9.57 22.51 20.01
CA ALA A 88 8.88 22.61 18.73
C ALA A 88 9.82 22.40 17.54
N TRP A 89 9.40 21.56 16.61
CA TRP A 89 9.93 21.50 15.25
C TRP A 89 8.96 22.24 14.33
N ILE A 90 9.36 23.42 13.85
CA ILE A 90 8.53 24.28 13.00
C ILE A 90 9.10 24.24 11.58
N LEU A 91 8.25 24.00 10.58
CA LEU A 91 8.59 24.11 9.17
C LEU A 91 7.78 25.23 8.52
N ILE A 92 8.45 26.26 8.04
CA ILE A 92 7.89 27.37 7.27
C ILE A 92 8.20 27.12 5.79
N LEU A 93 7.15 26.97 4.99
CA LEU A 93 7.22 26.85 3.55
C LEU A 93 6.79 28.19 2.93
N HIS A 94 7.71 28.84 2.23
CA HIS A 94 7.40 30.11 1.58
C HIS A 94 6.78 29.88 0.21
N MET A 95 5.56 30.37 0.04
CA MET A 95 5.03 30.64 -1.30
C MET A 95 5.84 31.80 -1.86
N GLY A 96 6.62 31.53 -2.90
CA GLY A 96 7.37 32.58 -3.56
C GLY A 96 6.48 33.45 -4.43
N ARG A 97 7.12 34.22 -5.31
CA ARG A 97 6.43 35.14 -6.21
C ARG A 97 5.50 34.39 -7.16
N ASP A 98 4.53 35.11 -7.71
CA ASP A 98 3.64 34.62 -8.75
C ASP A 98 4.36 33.79 -9.82
N PHE A 99 3.67 32.74 -10.24
CA PHE A 99 4.19 31.78 -11.19
C PHE A 99 3.28 31.73 -12.42
N PRO A 100 3.70 32.29 -13.56
CA PRO A 100 2.85 32.40 -14.75
C PRO A 100 2.35 31.07 -15.33
N PHE A 101 2.93 29.94 -14.92
CA PHE A 101 2.59 28.61 -15.44
C PHE A 101 1.67 27.81 -14.52
N ASP A 102 1.39 28.30 -13.31
CA ASP A 102 0.41 27.69 -12.40
C ASP A 102 -0.26 28.74 -11.53
N ASP A 103 -1.58 28.86 -11.67
CA ASP A 103 -2.43 29.84 -10.95
C ASP A 103 -2.39 29.67 -9.42
N CYS A 104 -2.01 28.47 -8.94
CA CYS A 104 -1.86 28.16 -7.52
C CYS A 104 -0.43 28.34 -7.01
N GLY A 105 0.50 28.82 -7.85
CA GLY A 105 1.90 29.01 -7.51
C GLY A 105 2.74 27.73 -7.57
N ARG A 106 4.06 27.90 -7.42
CA ARG A 106 5.05 26.82 -7.62
C ARG A 106 4.87 25.63 -6.67
N ALA A 107 4.36 25.85 -5.45
CA ALA A 107 4.09 24.79 -4.50
C ALA A 107 3.08 23.77 -5.03
N PHE A 108 2.02 24.22 -5.69
CA PHE A 108 0.92 23.37 -6.15
C PHE A 108 1.05 22.95 -7.62
N THR A 109 2.18 23.27 -8.27
CA THR A 109 2.54 22.76 -9.58
C THR A 109 2.58 21.24 -9.57
N CYS A 110 1.69 20.63 -10.36
CA CYS A 110 1.59 19.18 -10.49
C CYS A 110 2.84 18.62 -11.19
N LEU A 111 3.34 17.52 -10.66
CA LEU A 111 4.55 16.86 -11.16
C LEU A 111 4.19 15.51 -11.79
N PRO A 112 4.86 15.09 -12.90
CA PRO A 112 4.62 13.82 -13.56
C PRO A 112 5.31 12.67 -12.82
N VAL A 113 5.07 12.57 -11.51
CA VAL A 113 5.71 11.59 -10.63
C VAL A 113 4.66 10.86 -9.81
N GLU A 114 4.87 9.56 -9.64
CA GLU A 114 4.10 8.75 -8.69
C GLU A 114 4.98 8.45 -7.48
N ASN A 115 4.40 8.45 -6.29
CA ASN A 115 5.06 7.93 -5.09
C ASN A 115 4.47 6.56 -4.75
N PRO A 116 5.07 5.45 -5.22
CA PRO A 116 4.53 4.11 -4.98
C PRO A 116 4.59 3.69 -3.49
N GLN A 117 5.36 4.41 -2.66
CA GLN A 117 5.46 4.16 -1.22
C GLN A 117 4.45 4.97 -0.42
N ALA A 118 3.70 5.89 -1.05
CA ALA A 118 2.73 6.72 -0.34
C ALA A 118 1.59 5.85 0.23
N PRO A 119 1.14 6.12 1.47
CA PRO A 119 0.04 5.37 2.08
C PRO A 119 -1.30 5.60 1.38
N VAL A 120 -1.39 6.69 0.61
CA VAL A 120 -2.55 7.14 -0.19
C VAL A 120 -2.05 7.64 -1.53
N GLU A 121 -2.67 7.18 -2.61
CA GLU A 121 -2.38 7.66 -3.96
C GLU A 121 -3.10 8.99 -4.22
N ALA A 122 -2.40 9.99 -4.74
CA ALA A 122 -2.98 11.31 -4.99
C ALA A 122 -2.19 12.05 -6.07
N VAL A 123 -2.74 13.18 -6.53
CA VAL A 123 -1.99 14.17 -7.32
C VAL A 123 -0.78 14.62 -6.51
N VAL A 124 0.41 14.47 -7.09
CA VAL A 124 1.68 14.93 -6.49
C VAL A 124 2.01 16.30 -7.05
N CYS A 125 2.30 17.26 -6.17
CA CYS A 125 2.83 18.57 -6.52
C CYS A 125 4.17 18.84 -5.84
N ASN A 126 4.81 19.96 -6.18
CA ASN A 126 6.11 20.33 -5.62
C ASN A 126 6.11 20.38 -4.08
N LEU A 127 5.01 20.85 -3.48
CA LEU A 127 4.82 20.89 -2.03
C LEU A 127 4.99 19.50 -1.40
N ASP A 128 4.44 18.46 -2.04
CA ASP A 128 4.52 17.08 -1.55
C ASP A 128 5.96 16.55 -1.59
N CYS A 129 6.71 16.87 -2.65
CA CYS A 129 8.13 16.52 -2.76
C CYS A 129 8.98 17.25 -1.71
N LEU A 130 8.71 18.53 -1.46
CA LEU A 130 9.41 19.30 -0.43
C LEU A 130 9.10 18.77 0.97
N LEU A 131 7.84 18.46 1.28
CA LEU A 131 7.45 17.84 2.54
C LEU A 131 8.16 16.50 2.77
N ASP A 132 8.26 15.64 1.75
CA ASP A 132 9.02 14.38 1.83
C ASP A 132 10.50 14.62 2.14
N ILE A 133 11.15 15.52 1.39
CA ILE A 133 12.58 15.81 1.54
C ILE A 133 12.87 16.41 2.92
N MET A 134 12.06 17.38 3.36
CA MET A 134 12.24 18.02 4.65
C MET A 134 12.02 17.03 5.80
N SER A 135 11.00 16.17 5.70
CA SER A 135 10.62 15.24 6.78
C SER A 135 11.55 14.03 6.88
N HIS A 136 12.04 13.51 5.75
CA HIS A 136 12.72 12.21 5.70
C HIS A 136 14.20 12.27 5.30
N ARG A 137 14.68 13.42 4.79
CA ARG A 137 16.08 13.54 4.32
C ARG A 137 16.85 14.64 5.04
N LEU A 138 16.36 15.88 5.04
CA LEU A 138 17.08 17.03 5.60
C LEU A 138 16.83 17.25 7.09
N GLY A 139 15.57 17.18 7.53
CA GLY A 139 15.18 17.42 8.91
C GLY A 139 15.62 16.36 9.93
N PRO A 140 15.69 15.05 9.61
CA PRO A 140 16.06 14.03 10.59
C PRO A 140 17.39 14.33 11.28
N GLY A 141 17.41 14.22 12.61
CA GLY A 141 18.56 14.53 13.45
C GLY A 141 18.69 15.99 13.88
N SER A 142 17.91 16.93 13.31
CA SER A 142 17.92 18.33 13.76
C SER A 142 17.29 18.49 15.16
N PRO A 143 17.83 19.40 16.00
CA PRO A 143 17.19 19.74 17.28
C PRO A 143 15.88 20.51 17.06
N PRO A 144 15.06 20.74 18.10
CA PRO A 144 13.97 21.71 18.05
C PRO A 144 14.46 23.06 17.49
N GLY A 145 13.59 23.72 16.74
CA GLY A 145 13.94 24.94 16.00
C GLY A 145 13.04 25.18 14.80
N VAL A 146 13.45 26.12 13.95
CA VAL A 146 12.66 26.62 12.83
C VAL A 146 13.37 26.34 11.51
N TRP A 147 12.77 25.49 10.70
CA TRP A 147 13.13 25.30 9.30
C TRP A 147 12.37 26.28 8.42
N VAL A 148 13.06 26.90 7.47
CA VAL A 148 12.48 27.72 6.42
C VAL A 148 12.88 27.14 5.07
N CYS A 149 11.92 26.93 4.18
CA CYS A 149 12.14 26.34 2.86
C CYS A 149 11.29 27.06 1.80
N SER A 150 11.93 27.49 0.71
CA SER A 150 11.20 28.05 -0.44
C SER A 150 10.53 26.95 -1.27
N THR A 151 9.36 27.27 -1.82
CA THR A 151 8.65 26.41 -2.79
C THR A 151 9.05 26.68 -4.25
N ASP A 152 10.03 27.56 -4.48
CA ASP A 152 10.39 28.02 -5.82
C ASP A 152 11.34 27.10 -6.59
N MET A 153 11.67 25.94 -6.02
CA MET A 153 12.61 25.00 -6.63
C MET A 153 12.05 23.57 -6.69
N LEU A 154 12.58 22.82 -7.66
CA LEU A 154 12.59 21.36 -7.63
C LEU A 154 13.90 20.92 -6.96
N LEU A 155 13.77 20.11 -5.92
CA LEU A 155 14.86 19.72 -5.05
C LEU A 155 15.08 18.21 -5.11
N SER A 156 16.35 17.78 -5.18
CA SER A 156 16.73 16.38 -4.96
C SER A 156 17.83 16.30 -3.92
N VAL A 157 17.66 15.41 -2.94
CA VAL A 157 18.60 15.22 -1.83
C VAL A 157 18.84 13.72 -1.66
N PRO A 158 20.10 13.26 -1.50
CA PRO A 158 20.39 11.84 -1.24
C PRO A 158 19.75 11.38 0.09
N PRO A 159 19.47 10.07 0.27
CA PRO A 159 18.85 9.56 1.50
C PRO A 159 19.63 9.86 2.78
N ASN A 160 20.96 10.00 2.69
CA ASN A 160 21.80 10.43 3.80
C ASN A 160 22.64 11.65 3.37
N PRO A 161 22.19 12.88 3.66
CA PRO A 161 22.91 14.08 3.27
C PRO A 161 24.13 14.39 4.15
N GLY A 162 24.40 13.61 5.21
CA GLY A 162 25.60 13.77 6.04
C GLY A 162 25.63 15.03 6.91
N ILE A 163 24.47 15.59 7.26
CA ILE A 163 24.38 16.81 8.08
C ILE A 163 24.59 16.45 9.56
N ASN A 164 25.58 17.08 10.21
CA ASN A 164 25.87 16.86 11.63
C ASN A 164 25.25 17.96 12.52
N TRP A 165 24.39 17.56 13.45
CA TRP A 165 23.67 18.45 14.39
C TRP A 165 24.24 18.46 15.81
N ASP A 166 25.28 17.68 16.10
CA ASP A 166 25.84 17.56 17.44
C ASP A 166 26.35 18.91 17.97
N GLY A 167 25.78 19.36 19.09
CA GLY A 167 26.14 20.62 19.74
C GLY A 167 25.86 21.87 18.90
N PHE A 168 25.04 21.77 17.85
CA PHE A 168 24.73 22.86 16.94
C PHE A 168 24.05 24.05 17.65
N ARG A 169 24.43 25.28 17.26
CA ARG A 169 23.82 26.56 17.66
C ARG A 169 23.81 27.52 16.47
N GLY A 170 22.95 28.53 16.53
CA GLY A 170 22.86 29.58 15.52
C GLY A 170 21.96 29.22 14.35
N ALA A 171 22.28 29.75 13.18
CA ALA A 171 21.62 29.44 11.92
C ALA A 171 22.49 28.56 11.02
N ARG A 172 21.84 27.69 10.25
CA ARG A 172 22.49 26.82 9.27
C ARG A 172 21.78 26.90 7.94
N VAL A 173 22.52 27.24 6.90
CA VAL A 173 22.05 27.20 5.52
C VAL A 173 22.37 25.85 4.89
N ILE A 174 21.46 25.33 4.09
CA ILE A 174 21.74 24.16 3.25
C ILE A 174 22.18 24.66 1.88
N ALA A 175 23.29 24.14 1.37
CA ALA A 175 23.81 24.50 0.06
C ALA A 175 23.99 23.27 -0.82
N LEU A 176 23.72 23.47 -2.10
CA LEU A 176 23.75 22.43 -3.13
C LEU A 176 24.78 22.80 -4.19
N PRO A 177 25.36 21.81 -4.87
CA PRO A 177 26.34 22.05 -5.93
C PRO A 177 25.73 22.84 -7.11
N GLY A 178 26.49 23.80 -7.62
CA GLY A 178 26.19 24.54 -8.84
C GLY A 178 27.41 24.78 -9.70
N SER A 179 27.21 24.95 -11.01
CA SER A 179 28.27 25.41 -11.89
C SER A 179 28.54 26.90 -11.69
N THR A 180 29.77 27.32 -11.92
CA THR A 180 30.15 28.76 -11.89
C THR A 180 29.36 29.57 -12.92
N ALA A 181 28.99 28.97 -14.06
CA ALA A 181 28.15 29.59 -15.07
C ALA A 181 26.71 29.83 -14.56
N TYR A 182 26.11 28.86 -13.87
CA TYR A 182 24.78 28.99 -13.28
C TYR A 182 24.78 30.04 -12.15
N ALA A 183 25.84 30.07 -11.34
CA ALA A 183 26.01 31.00 -10.23
C ALA A 183 26.06 32.48 -10.63
N ARG A 184 26.36 32.82 -11.89
CA ARG A 184 26.34 34.23 -12.36
C ARG A 184 24.97 34.89 -12.22
N ASN A 185 23.90 34.10 -12.29
CA ASN A 185 22.52 34.57 -12.17
C ASN A 185 21.84 34.10 -10.86
N HIS A 186 22.62 33.56 -9.92
CA HIS A 186 22.13 32.94 -8.68
C HIS A 186 22.94 33.41 -7.46
N GLY A 187 22.50 33.06 -6.26
CA GLY A 187 23.26 33.32 -5.03
C GLY A 187 24.28 32.23 -4.72
N VAL A 188 25.45 32.59 -4.18
CA VAL A 188 26.48 31.67 -3.68
C VAL A 188 26.98 32.06 -2.28
N TYR A 189 27.34 31.06 -1.49
CA TYR A 189 27.93 31.25 -0.17
C TYR A 189 29.46 31.25 -0.21
N LEU A 190 30.09 32.16 0.51
CA LEU A 190 31.52 32.10 0.83
C LEU A 190 31.67 31.54 2.25
N THR A 191 32.49 30.50 2.44
CA THR A 191 32.72 29.88 3.76
C THR A 191 34.20 29.78 4.12
N ASP A 192 34.50 29.72 5.40
CA ASP A 192 35.83 29.33 5.89
C ASP A 192 36.02 27.80 5.93
N SER A 193 37.20 27.35 6.35
CA SER A 193 37.54 25.92 6.46
C SER A 193 36.76 25.18 7.55
N GLN A 194 36.13 25.90 8.47
CA GLN A 194 35.28 25.36 9.53
C GLN A 194 33.80 25.34 9.15
N GLY A 195 33.45 25.84 7.96
CA GLY A 195 32.08 25.89 7.45
C GLY A 195 31.25 27.07 7.95
N PHE A 196 31.86 28.08 8.57
CA PHE A 196 31.17 29.33 8.88
C PHE A 196 31.02 30.18 7.63
N VAL A 197 29.86 30.81 7.48
CA VAL A 197 29.58 31.70 6.36
C VAL A 197 30.28 33.03 6.59
N LEU A 198 31.14 33.37 5.64
CA LEU A 198 31.89 34.61 5.62
C LEU A 198 31.09 35.73 4.94
N ASP A 199 30.44 35.42 3.82
CA ASP A 199 29.67 36.37 3.01
C ASP A 199 28.66 35.63 2.11
N ILE A 200 27.69 36.34 1.54
CA ILE A 200 26.71 35.83 0.58
C ILE A 200 26.77 36.73 -0.66
N TYR A 201 27.08 36.16 -1.83
CA TYR A 201 27.13 36.91 -3.10
C TYR A 201 25.93 36.56 -3.96
N TYR A 202 25.18 37.58 -4.39
CA TYR A 202 24.10 37.43 -5.36
C TYR A 202 24.48 38.11 -6.67
N GLN A 203 24.42 37.35 -7.78
CA GLN A 203 24.93 37.83 -9.08
C GLN A 203 26.36 38.38 -8.98
N GLY A 204 27.20 37.68 -8.19
CA GLY A 204 28.57 38.10 -7.93
C GLY A 204 29.40 38.16 -9.21
N THR A 205 30.47 38.95 -9.16
CA THR A 205 31.48 38.97 -10.22
C THR A 205 32.13 37.59 -10.36
N GLU A 206 32.70 37.31 -11.54
CA GLU A 206 33.39 36.04 -11.79
C GLU A 206 34.50 35.76 -10.76
N ALA A 207 35.20 36.79 -10.31
CA ALA A 207 36.20 36.69 -9.25
C ALA A 207 35.59 36.28 -7.91
N GLU A 208 34.43 36.85 -7.54
CA GLU A 208 33.74 36.50 -6.29
C GLU A 208 33.22 35.07 -6.30
N ILE A 209 32.62 34.64 -7.41
CA ILE A 209 32.12 33.27 -7.60
C ILE A 209 33.28 32.28 -7.55
N GLN A 210 34.41 32.58 -8.20
CA GLN A 210 35.58 31.70 -8.22
C GLN A 210 36.19 31.51 -6.82
N ARG A 211 36.12 32.54 -5.94
CA ARG A 211 36.54 32.40 -4.53
C ARG A 211 35.64 31.46 -3.73
N CYS A 212 34.39 31.26 -4.16
CA CYS A 212 33.45 30.33 -3.54
C CYS A 212 33.60 28.90 -4.07
N ALA A 213 34.42 28.69 -5.11
CA ALA A 213 34.62 27.38 -5.73
C ALA A 213 35.27 26.41 -4.75
N ARG A 214 34.68 25.22 -4.64
CA ARG A 214 35.19 24.10 -3.85
C ARG A 214 36.20 23.29 -4.68
N PRO A 215 36.92 22.33 -4.07
CA PRO A 215 37.90 21.50 -4.77
C PRO A 215 37.34 20.69 -5.96
N ASP A 216 36.03 20.45 -5.99
CA ASP A 216 35.29 19.80 -7.07
C ASP A 216 34.97 20.74 -8.26
N GLY A 217 35.35 22.02 -8.18
CA GLY A 217 35.08 23.04 -9.18
C GLY A 217 33.64 23.59 -9.15
N GLN A 218 32.81 23.12 -8.21
CA GLN A 218 31.44 23.59 -8.01
C GLN A 218 31.38 24.67 -6.94
N VAL A 219 30.29 25.44 -6.95
CA VAL A 219 30.04 26.50 -5.97
C VAL A 219 28.81 26.17 -5.13
N PRO A 220 28.80 26.51 -3.83
CA PRO A 220 27.67 26.26 -2.95
C PRO A 220 26.54 27.26 -3.21
N LEU A 221 25.50 26.83 -3.93
CA LEU A 221 24.35 27.66 -4.27
C LEU A 221 23.48 27.97 -3.06
N VAL A 222 22.91 29.18 -3.04
CA VAL A 222 21.81 29.55 -2.15
C VAL A 222 20.57 28.75 -2.52
N SER A 223 20.17 27.80 -1.67
CA SER A 223 19.12 26.82 -2.00
C SER A 223 17.72 27.21 -1.50
N GLY A 224 17.54 28.33 -0.79
CA GLY A 224 16.23 28.65 -0.21
C GLY A 224 15.91 27.89 1.09
N ILE A 225 16.84 27.12 1.65
CA ILE A 225 16.63 26.27 2.84
C ILE A 225 17.54 26.70 3.99
N VAL A 226 16.93 26.96 5.15
CA VAL A 226 17.59 27.50 6.34
C VAL A 226 17.02 26.81 7.58
N PHE A 227 17.88 26.56 8.57
CA PHE A 227 17.47 26.15 9.91
C PHE A 227 17.95 27.18 10.93
N PHE A 228 17.08 27.58 11.85
CA PHE A 228 17.38 28.39 13.01
C PHE A 228 17.26 27.55 14.27
N SER A 229 18.32 27.52 15.10
CA SER A 229 18.23 26.96 16.45
C SER A 229 17.19 27.70 17.28
N VAL A 230 16.67 27.07 18.34
CA VAL A 230 15.75 27.73 19.28
C VAL A 230 16.27 29.11 19.68
N GLU A 231 17.50 29.20 20.19
CA GLU A 231 18.15 30.46 20.57
C GLU A 231 18.05 31.56 19.48
N THR A 232 18.36 31.23 18.22
CA THR A 232 18.29 32.21 17.13
C THR A 232 16.84 32.58 16.80
N ALA A 233 15.93 31.62 16.85
CA ALA A 233 14.51 31.85 16.65
C ALA A 233 13.90 32.72 17.76
N GLU A 234 14.36 32.62 19.01
CA GLU A 234 13.93 33.49 20.09
C GLU A 234 14.36 34.94 19.86
N HIS A 235 15.61 35.16 19.45
CA HIS A 235 16.10 36.50 19.07
C HIS A 235 15.30 37.09 17.91
N LEU A 236 15.00 36.28 16.88
CA LEU A 236 14.14 36.71 15.77
C LEU A 236 12.73 37.04 16.24
N LEU A 237 12.11 36.16 17.04
CA LEU A 237 10.76 36.37 17.56
C LEU A 237 10.69 37.65 18.42
N ALA A 238 11.70 37.96 19.23
CA ALA A 238 11.74 39.17 20.05
C ALA A 238 11.59 40.48 19.25
N THR A 239 11.93 40.46 17.95
CA THR A 239 11.83 41.65 17.08
C THR A 239 10.40 42.03 16.69
N HIS A 240 9.39 41.17 16.90
CA HIS A 240 8.00 41.42 16.48
C HIS A 240 7.35 42.67 17.08
N VAL A 241 7.88 43.18 18.20
CA VAL A 241 7.44 44.42 18.88
C VAL A 241 8.49 45.54 18.83
N SER A 242 9.55 45.38 18.04
CA SER A 242 10.67 46.32 17.99
C SER A 242 10.63 47.15 16.71
N PRO A 243 10.27 48.45 16.75
CA PRO A 243 10.30 49.28 15.55
C PRO A 243 11.70 49.48 14.97
N PRO A 244 11.88 49.42 13.63
CA PRO A 244 10.84 49.28 12.60
C PRO A 244 10.59 47.83 12.14
N LEU A 245 11.06 46.80 12.86
CA LEU A 245 10.87 45.39 12.51
C LEU A 245 9.45 44.87 12.81
N ASP A 246 8.76 45.48 13.78
CA ASP A 246 7.33 45.23 14.06
C ASP A 246 6.46 45.39 12.80
N ALA A 247 6.83 46.31 11.91
CA ALA A 247 6.19 46.54 10.61
C ALA A 247 6.25 45.35 9.63
N CYS A 248 6.99 44.29 9.93
CA CYS A 248 7.01 43.05 9.16
C CYS A 248 5.96 42.05 9.65
N THR A 249 5.17 42.39 10.68
CA THR A 249 4.21 41.49 11.32
C THR A 249 2.81 42.08 11.30
N TYR A 250 1.79 41.21 11.33
CA TYR A 250 0.40 41.65 11.35
C TYR A 250 0.10 42.56 12.57
N MET A 251 0.69 42.26 13.74
CA MET A 251 0.52 43.07 14.96
C MET A 251 1.03 44.51 14.79
N GLY A 252 2.17 44.68 14.12
CA GLY A 252 2.72 46.01 13.86
C GLY A 252 1.88 46.81 12.88
N LEU A 253 1.43 46.17 11.79
CA LEU A 253 0.57 46.83 10.80
C LEU A 253 -0.81 47.21 11.37
N ASP A 254 -1.43 46.33 12.16
CA ASP A 254 -2.68 46.61 12.88
C ASP A 254 -2.51 47.77 13.88
N SER A 255 -1.28 47.98 14.36
CA SER A 255 -0.90 49.09 15.24
C SER A 255 -0.48 50.36 14.48
N GLY A 256 -0.53 50.36 13.15
CA GLY A 256 -0.25 51.51 12.29
C GLY A 256 1.21 51.67 11.85
N ALA A 257 2.05 50.64 12.00
CA ALA A 257 3.42 50.65 11.47
C ALA A 257 3.42 50.66 9.93
N GLN A 258 4.42 51.30 9.32
CA GLN A 258 4.56 51.32 7.86
C GLN A 258 5.33 50.08 7.37
N PRO A 259 4.79 49.30 6.41
CA PRO A 259 5.39 48.04 5.96
C PRO A 259 6.87 48.16 5.57
N VAL A 260 7.67 47.20 6.00
CA VAL A 260 9.08 47.08 5.64
C VAL A 260 9.31 45.77 4.89
N GLN A 261 9.96 45.86 3.73
CA GLN A 261 10.34 44.68 2.96
C GLN A 261 11.68 44.14 3.43
N LEU A 262 11.73 42.88 3.88
CA LEU A 262 12.95 42.21 4.32
C LEU A 262 13.22 40.92 3.54
N SER A 263 14.50 40.69 3.21
CA SER A 263 15.02 39.45 2.64
C SER A 263 15.57 38.54 3.73
N LEU A 264 15.18 37.26 3.68
CA LEU A 264 15.76 36.22 4.54
C LEU A 264 17.27 36.11 4.35
N PHE A 265 17.76 36.21 3.11
CA PHE A 265 19.18 36.02 2.80
C PHE A 265 20.00 37.30 2.99
N PHE A 266 19.46 38.45 2.58
CA PHE A 266 20.24 39.70 2.51
C PHE A 266 20.10 40.59 3.75
N ASP A 267 19.02 40.45 4.51
CA ASP A 267 18.82 41.25 5.72
C ASP A 267 18.97 40.39 6.98
N ILE A 268 18.35 39.21 7.04
CA ILE A 268 18.44 38.34 8.23
C ILE A 268 19.76 37.55 8.26
N LEU A 269 20.06 36.73 7.27
CA LEU A 269 21.25 35.87 7.32
C LEU A 269 22.56 36.62 7.10
N LEU A 270 22.59 37.60 6.19
CA LEU A 270 23.82 38.33 5.88
C LEU A 270 24.40 39.08 7.10
N CYS A 271 23.55 39.56 8.03
CA CYS A 271 24.01 40.24 9.24
C CYS A 271 24.81 39.33 10.18
N MET A 272 24.58 38.01 10.10
CA MET A 272 25.28 36.99 10.88
C MET A 272 26.63 36.60 10.25
N ALA A 273 26.87 36.96 8.99
CA ALA A 273 28.06 36.56 8.25
C ALA A 273 29.34 37.25 8.77
N ARG A 274 30.45 36.51 8.86
CA ARG A 274 31.64 36.99 9.60
C ARG A 274 32.37 38.17 8.95
N ASN A 275 32.43 38.23 7.63
CA ASN A 275 33.21 39.26 6.90
C ASN A 275 32.40 40.49 6.53
N VAL A 276 31.11 40.53 6.85
CA VAL A 276 30.26 41.69 6.60
C VAL A 276 30.57 42.75 7.67
N ARG A 277 30.78 44.00 7.23
CA ARG A 277 30.96 45.15 8.11
C ARG A 277 29.62 45.81 8.39
N ARG A 278 29.47 46.39 9.57
CA ARG A 278 28.21 47.02 9.99
C ARG A 278 27.81 48.15 9.04
N GLU A 279 28.75 49.02 8.67
CA GLU A 279 28.49 50.16 7.80
C GLU A 279 28.00 49.71 6.41
N ASP A 280 28.65 48.69 5.85
CA ASP A 280 28.32 48.12 4.54
C ASP A 280 26.94 47.43 4.55
N PHE A 281 26.64 46.70 5.64
CA PHE A 281 25.34 46.04 5.82
C PHE A 281 24.20 47.05 5.92
N LEU A 282 24.35 48.10 6.74
CA LEU A 282 23.30 49.11 6.92
C LEU A 282 22.94 49.83 5.62
N VAL A 283 23.90 50.02 4.72
CA VAL A 283 23.69 50.66 3.41
C VAL A 283 23.13 49.67 2.37
N GLY A 284 23.59 48.40 2.39
CA GLY A 284 23.19 47.36 1.42
C GLY A 284 23.99 47.39 0.12
N ARG A 285 24.00 46.27 -0.61
CA ARG A 285 24.69 46.08 -1.90
C ARG A 285 23.68 45.99 -3.05
N PRO A 286 23.88 46.59 -4.23
CA PRO A 286 23.01 46.34 -5.39
C PRO A 286 23.11 44.85 -5.81
N PRO A 287 21.98 44.16 -6.11
CA PRO A 287 20.63 44.65 -6.38
C PRO A 287 19.68 44.67 -5.16
N GLU A 288 20.18 44.59 -3.93
CA GLU A 288 19.41 44.60 -2.67
C GLU A 288 18.67 45.93 -2.41
N MET A 289 18.97 46.97 -3.18
CA MET A 289 18.20 48.22 -3.23
C MET A 289 17.14 48.11 -4.33
N GLY A 290 15.88 47.89 -3.96
CA GLY A 290 14.76 48.17 -4.86
C GLY A 290 14.81 49.65 -5.30
N ARG A 291 14.17 50.01 -6.41
CA ARG A 291 13.94 51.42 -6.76
C ARG A 291 12.91 51.99 -5.77
N GLY A 292 13.35 52.46 -4.61
CA GLY A 292 12.51 53.05 -3.57
C GLY A 292 12.76 54.55 -3.39
N ASP A 293 11.77 55.26 -2.85
CA ASP A 293 11.87 56.66 -2.46
C ASP A 293 12.81 56.83 -1.24
N MET A 294 13.38 58.03 -1.06
CA MET A 294 14.36 58.31 0.02
C MET A 294 13.81 58.07 1.46
N GLU A 295 12.50 58.11 1.66
CA GLU A 295 11.89 57.80 2.97
C GLU A 295 11.94 56.29 3.29
N THR A 296 11.79 55.43 2.28
CA THR A 296 11.84 53.96 2.43
C THR A 296 13.25 53.46 2.77
N GLU A 297 14.28 54.12 2.25
CA GLU A 297 15.70 53.80 2.55
C GLU A 297 16.05 54.03 4.03
N GLY A 298 15.49 55.07 4.66
CA GLY A 298 15.71 55.37 6.08
C GLY A 298 15.14 54.31 7.00
N TYR A 299 13.94 53.81 6.68
CA TYR A 299 13.23 52.80 7.47
C TYR A 299 13.91 51.43 7.39
N LEU A 300 14.31 50.99 6.19
CA LEU A 300 15.06 49.74 5.98
C LEU A 300 16.42 49.76 6.69
N ARG A 301 17.12 50.91 6.67
CA ARG A 301 18.37 51.08 7.41
C ARG A 301 18.18 50.92 8.92
N GLY A 302 17.07 51.42 9.46
CA GLY A 302 16.67 51.21 10.86
C GLY A 302 16.42 49.74 11.17
N ALA A 303 15.68 49.03 10.31
CA ALA A 303 15.41 47.60 10.44
C ALA A 303 16.70 46.77 10.47
N ARG A 304 17.64 47.07 9.56
CA ARG A 304 18.97 46.44 9.54
C ARG A 304 19.77 46.73 10.80
N ALA A 305 19.68 47.93 11.37
CA ALA A 305 20.37 48.24 12.62
C ALA A 305 19.88 47.39 13.79
N GLU A 306 18.57 47.15 13.87
CA GLU A 306 17.95 46.27 14.86
C GLU A 306 18.34 44.80 14.63
N LEU A 307 18.26 44.29 13.39
CA LEU A 307 18.70 42.92 13.06
C LEU A 307 20.17 42.69 13.41
N TRP A 308 21.04 43.66 13.11
CA TRP A 308 22.45 43.59 13.48
C TRP A 308 22.63 43.52 15.00
N ARG A 309 21.82 44.23 15.79
CA ARG A 309 21.91 44.17 17.25
C ARG A 309 21.52 42.80 17.79
N GLU A 310 20.45 42.21 17.26
CA GLU A 310 19.90 40.95 17.79
C GLU A 310 20.64 39.71 17.31
N LEU A 311 21.15 39.70 16.07
CA LEU A 311 21.62 38.46 15.41
C LEU A 311 23.10 38.42 15.10
N ARG A 312 23.84 39.53 15.16
CA ARG A 312 25.26 39.57 14.70
C ARG A 312 26.15 38.53 15.38
N ASP A 313 25.90 38.27 16.66
CA ASP A 313 26.71 37.36 17.47
C ASP A 313 26.26 35.89 17.35
N GLN A 314 25.15 35.63 16.65
CA GLN A 314 24.67 34.28 16.38
C GLN A 314 25.48 33.65 15.22
N PRO A 315 25.98 32.40 15.37
CA PRO A 315 26.81 31.79 14.34
C PRO A 315 25.99 31.40 13.11
N LEU A 316 26.51 31.70 11.90
CA LEU A 316 25.96 31.23 10.64
C LEU A 316 26.89 30.17 10.02
N THR A 317 26.39 28.96 9.83
CA THR A 317 27.15 27.83 9.26
C THR A 317 26.49 27.28 8.00
N LEU A 318 27.26 26.57 7.18
CA LEU A 318 26.81 25.95 5.95
C LEU A 318 26.91 24.43 6.02
N ALA A 319 25.83 23.73 5.67
CA ALA A 319 25.85 22.32 5.34
C ALA A 319 25.79 22.14 3.81
N TYR A 320 26.84 21.55 3.24
CA TYR A 320 26.94 21.30 1.81
C TYR A 320 26.51 19.85 1.51
N VAL A 321 25.59 19.67 0.56
CA VAL A 321 25.10 18.35 0.16
C VAL A 321 25.62 18.04 -1.26
N PRO A 322 26.74 17.32 -1.40
CA PRO A 322 27.46 17.20 -2.68
C PRO A 322 26.69 16.43 -3.76
N ASP A 323 25.88 15.45 -3.38
CA ASP A 323 25.09 14.62 -4.32
C ASP A 323 23.63 15.11 -4.49
N GLY A 324 23.33 16.30 -3.98
CA GLY A 324 22.02 16.93 -4.15
C GLY A 324 21.93 17.73 -5.43
N SER A 325 20.71 18.06 -5.87
CA SER A 325 20.47 18.96 -7.00
C SER A 325 19.44 20.02 -6.67
N TYR A 326 19.66 21.20 -7.24
CA TYR A 326 18.81 22.37 -7.12
C TYR A 326 18.41 22.84 -8.51
N ASN A 327 17.10 22.96 -8.76
CA ASN A 327 16.60 23.55 -10.00
C ASN A 327 15.53 24.59 -9.67
N TYR A 328 15.85 25.87 -9.90
CA TYR A 328 14.89 26.94 -9.70
C TYR A 328 13.81 26.88 -10.79
N MET A 329 12.54 26.92 -10.40
CA MET A 329 11.43 26.92 -11.35
C MET A 329 11.31 28.31 -11.99
N THR A 330 12.05 28.50 -13.10
CA THR A 330 12.19 29.78 -13.79
C THR A 330 10.87 30.25 -14.41
N ASN A 331 10.81 31.54 -14.75
CA ASN A 331 9.69 32.11 -15.50
C ASN A 331 9.84 31.93 -17.02
N SER A 332 10.82 31.14 -17.47
CA SER A 332 11.03 30.80 -18.88
C SER A 332 10.28 29.51 -19.18
N ALA A 333 9.26 29.59 -20.05
CA ALA A 333 8.41 28.44 -20.38
C ALA A 333 9.22 27.28 -20.97
N SER A 334 10.21 27.59 -21.81
CA SER A 334 11.06 26.58 -22.46
C SER A 334 11.93 25.84 -21.44
N GLU A 335 12.55 26.56 -20.50
CA GLU A 335 13.36 25.95 -19.44
C GLU A 335 12.48 25.17 -18.46
N PHE A 336 11.33 25.71 -18.08
CA PHE A 336 10.39 25.04 -17.19
C PHE A 336 9.89 23.71 -17.80
N LEU A 337 9.42 23.72 -19.05
CA LEU A 337 9.03 22.49 -19.75
C LEU A 337 10.19 21.51 -19.87
N HIS A 338 11.36 21.97 -20.27
CA HIS A 338 12.55 21.13 -20.36
C HIS A 338 12.92 20.50 -19.01
N SER A 339 12.76 21.23 -17.90
CA SER A 339 13.01 20.71 -16.55
C SER A 339 12.04 19.59 -16.14
N LEU A 340 10.80 19.65 -16.62
CA LEU A 340 9.78 18.63 -16.35
C LEU A 340 9.88 17.42 -17.29
N THR A 341 10.32 17.60 -18.53
CA THR A 341 10.37 16.52 -19.54
C THR A 341 11.74 15.83 -19.65
N PHE A 342 12.84 16.53 -19.35
CA PHE A 342 14.21 16.03 -19.45
C PHE A 342 15.03 16.33 -18.19
N PRO A 343 14.78 15.62 -17.07
CA PRO A 343 15.53 15.82 -15.84
C PRO A 343 17.03 15.51 -16.06
N GLY A 344 17.92 16.48 -15.80
CA GLY A 344 19.37 16.28 -15.81
C GLY A 344 20.13 16.69 -17.10
N ALA A 345 19.45 17.23 -18.12
CA ALA A 345 20.15 17.79 -19.29
C ALA A 345 20.69 19.21 -19.00
N SER A 346 21.98 19.43 -19.33
CA SER A 346 22.68 20.70 -19.12
C SER A 346 22.18 21.80 -20.07
N GLY A 347 21.20 22.58 -19.64
CA GLY A 347 20.76 23.81 -20.28
C GLY A 347 21.25 25.03 -19.50
N ALA A 348 22.20 25.77 -20.05
CA ALA A 348 22.62 27.06 -19.51
C ALA A 348 21.80 28.18 -20.15
N GLN A 349 20.94 28.81 -19.36
CA GLN A 349 20.66 30.25 -19.28
C GLN A 349 19.44 30.44 -18.38
N VAL A 350 19.62 30.64 -17.07
CA VAL A 350 18.54 31.23 -16.25
C VAL A 350 18.49 32.69 -16.64
N VAL A 351 17.52 33.07 -17.47
CA VAL A 351 17.15 34.47 -17.63
C VAL A 351 16.16 34.78 -16.53
N HIS A 352 16.53 35.61 -15.55
CA HIS A 352 15.53 36.37 -14.80
C HIS A 352 14.77 37.16 -15.86
N SER A 353 13.64 36.65 -16.31
CA SER A 353 12.91 37.20 -17.45
C SER A 353 12.68 38.68 -17.18
N GLN A 354 13.44 39.54 -17.85
CA GLN A 354 12.96 40.88 -18.11
C GLN A 354 11.73 40.67 -18.97
N VAL A 355 10.58 41.10 -18.47
CA VAL A 355 9.38 41.29 -19.26
C VAL A 355 9.81 41.97 -20.56
N GLU A 356 9.83 41.21 -21.66
CA GLU A 356 10.45 41.67 -22.90
C GLU A 356 9.72 42.90 -23.38
N ARG A 357 10.40 44.04 -23.27
CA ARG A 357 9.97 45.32 -23.83
C ARG A 357 9.70 45.12 -25.32
N GLN A 358 8.69 45.82 -25.86
CA GLN A 358 8.34 45.75 -27.28
C GLN A 358 9.60 45.78 -28.18
N GLY A 359 9.78 44.72 -28.97
CA GLY A 359 10.87 44.59 -29.95
C GLY A 359 11.53 43.21 -30.03
N ALA A 360 11.66 42.50 -28.90
CA ALA A 360 12.34 41.19 -28.85
C ALA A 360 11.41 40.00 -28.57
N GLY A 361 10.26 40.22 -27.93
CA GLY A 361 9.40 39.12 -27.48
C GLY A 361 8.43 38.54 -28.50
N THR A 362 7.93 37.35 -28.17
CA THR A 362 7.03 36.56 -29.02
C THR A 362 5.71 36.23 -28.34
N TYR A 363 4.65 36.08 -29.12
CA TYR A 363 3.35 35.53 -28.72
C TYR A 363 2.94 34.49 -29.76
N LEU A 364 2.45 33.32 -29.33
CA LEU A 364 2.18 32.18 -30.21
C LEU A 364 3.37 31.80 -31.12
N ASN A 365 4.59 31.84 -30.56
CA ASN A 365 5.86 31.63 -31.28
C ASN A 365 6.08 32.58 -32.47
N MET A 366 5.50 33.78 -32.43
CA MET A 366 5.64 34.81 -33.45
C MET A 366 6.11 36.13 -32.82
N SER A 367 7.01 36.85 -33.49
CA SER A 367 7.31 38.24 -33.08
C SER A 367 6.04 39.08 -33.13
N TRP A 368 5.93 40.09 -32.26
CA TRP A 368 4.80 41.01 -32.26
C TRP A 368 4.50 41.62 -33.65
N SER A 369 5.54 41.98 -34.41
CA SER A 369 5.39 42.48 -35.78
C SER A 369 4.72 41.47 -36.72
N LYS A 370 5.13 40.20 -36.64
CA LYS A 370 4.57 39.10 -37.43
C LYS A 370 3.16 38.76 -36.97
N PHE A 371 2.90 38.82 -35.67
CA PHE A 371 1.58 38.60 -35.07
C PHE A 371 0.58 39.64 -35.56
N PHE A 372 0.91 40.94 -35.49
CA PHE A 372 0.07 42.02 -36.01
C PHE A 372 -0.17 41.90 -37.52
N GLN A 373 0.87 41.57 -38.29
CA GLN A 373 0.74 41.37 -39.74
C GLN A 373 -0.22 40.23 -40.09
N LYS A 374 -0.14 39.10 -39.37
CA LYS A 374 -0.99 37.92 -39.65
C LYS A 374 -2.42 38.09 -39.16
N THR A 375 -2.62 38.68 -37.99
CA THR A 375 -3.94 38.73 -37.33
C THR A 375 -4.73 39.99 -37.69
N GLY A 376 -4.07 41.06 -38.15
CA GLY A 376 -4.69 42.37 -38.35
C GLY A 376 -4.99 43.12 -37.05
N ILE A 377 -4.57 42.59 -35.89
CA ILE A 377 -4.57 43.27 -34.59
C ILE A 377 -3.55 44.41 -34.63
N ARG A 378 -3.89 45.52 -34.00
CA ARG A 378 -3.04 46.70 -33.87
C ARG A 378 -2.65 46.90 -32.41
N ASP A 379 -1.61 47.68 -32.16
CA ASP A 379 -1.12 47.97 -30.81
C ASP A 379 -2.20 48.61 -29.92
N TRP A 380 -2.97 49.56 -30.45
CA TRP A 380 -4.07 50.18 -29.71
C TRP A 380 -5.30 49.28 -29.50
N ASP A 381 -5.36 48.10 -30.15
CA ASP A 381 -6.38 47.10 -29.82
C ASP A 381 -6.06 46.37 -28.50
N LEU A 382 -4.80 46.41 -28.06
CA LEU A 382 -4.25 45.68 -26.92
C LEU A 382 -3.97 46.54 -25.70
N TRP A 383 -3.50 47.77 -25.89
CA TRP A 383 -3.14 48.70 -24.82
C TRP A 383 -3.89 50.02 -24.98
N ASP A 384 -4.21 50.67 -23.86
CA ASP A 384 -4.81 52.00 -23.90
C ASP A 384 -3.80 53.01 -24.48
N PRO A 385 -4.26 54.07 -25.16
CA PRO A 385 -3.39 55.10 -25.71
C PRO A 385 -2.44 55.71 -24.67
N ASP A 386 -2.91 55.81 -23.41
CA ASP A 386 -2.21 56.40 -22.28
C ASP A 386 -1.20 55.45 -21.62
N THR A 387 -1.21 54.15 -21.95
CA THR A 387 -0.24 53.19 -21.39
C THR A 387 1.17 53.51 -21.89
N PRO A 388 2.13 53.83 -21.00
CA PRO A 388 3.50 54.15 -21.37
C PRO A 388 4.15 53.00 -22.17
N PRO A 389 4.96 53.28 -23.21
CA PRO A 389 5.66 52.23 -23.96
C PRO A 389 6.53 51.31 -23.09
N THR A 390 6.97 51.79 -21.93
CA THR A 390 7.74 51.02 -20.93
C THR A 390 6.91 49.96 -20.19
N GLU A 391 5.59 50.08 -20.18
CA GLU A 391 4.65 49.18 -19.50
C GLU A 391 3.91 48.24 -20.48
N ARG A 392 4.08 48.46 -21.79
CA ARG A 392 3.48 47.62 -22.83
C ARG A 392 4.24 46.30 -22.96
N CYS A 393 3.63 45.23 -22.44
CA CYS A 393 4.16 43.89 -22.50
C CYS A 393 3.05 42.86 -22.70
N LEU A 394 3.42 41.57 -22.77
CA LEU A 394 2.45 40.48 -22.90
C LEU A 394 1.44 40.46 -21.75
N LEU A 395 1.89 40.74 -20.52
CA LEU A 395 1.06 40.67 -19.32
C LEU A 395 0.01 41.78 -19.28
N SER A 396 0.35 42.98 -19.77
CA SER A 396 -0.55 44.13 -19.86
C SER A 396 -1.41 44.19 -21.13
N ALA A 397 -1.17 43.29 -22.10
CA ALA A 397 -1.92 43.25 -23.36
C ALA A 397 -3.33 42.65 -23.18
N ARG A 398 -4.38 43.36 -23.60
CA ARG A 398 -5.79 42.91 -23.54
C ARG A 398 -6.14 41.87 -24.61
N LEU A 399 -5.57 40.68 -24.44
CA LEU A 399 -5.68 39.57 -25.38
C LEU A 399 -6.95 38.73 -25.20
N PHE A 400 -7.50 38.67 -23.98
CA PHE A 400 -8.45 37.64 -23.58
C PHE A 400 -9.89 38.16 -23.52
N PRO A 401 -10.79 37.78 -24.45
CA PRO A 401 -12.22 38.06 -24.36
C PRO A 401 -12.82 37.45 -23.10
N VAL A 402 -13.56 38.26 -22.34
CA VAL A 402 -14.30 37.83 -21.14
C VAL A 402 -15.80 38.04 -21.26
N LEU A 403 -16.24 38.92 -22.16
CA LEU A 403 -17.66 39.12 -22.46
C LEU A 403 -17.85 39.54 -23.91
N HIS A 404 -18.80 38.94 -24.62
CA HIS A 404 -19.25 39.41 -25.93
C HIS A 404 -20.72 39.86 -25.84
N PRO A 405 -21.10 41.04 -26.38
CA PRO A 405 -22.43 41.62 -26.16
C PRO A 405 -23.59 40.82 -26.73
N LEU A 406 -23.35 40.00 -27.77
CA LEU A 406 -24.40 39.31 -28.53
C LEU A 406 -24.37 37.77 -28.47
N ARG A 407 -23.37 37.15 -27.82
CA ARG A 407 -23.24 35.69 -27.76
C ARG A 407 -22.35 35.23 -26.61
N ALA A 408 -22.46 33.95 -26.26
CA ALA A 408 -21.50 33.31 -25.37
C ALA A 408 -20.12 33.21 -26.05
N LEU A 409 -19.08 33.38 -25.22
CA LEU A 409 -17.71 33.13 -25.62
C LEU A 409 -17.39 31.63 -25.56
N GLY A 410 -16.49 31.19 -26.43
CA GLY A 410 -15.94 29.83 -26.42
C GLY A 410 -14.49 29.82 -26.88
N PRO A 411 -13.83 28.65 -26.88
CA PRO A 411 -12.40 28.54 -27.23
C PRO A 411 -12.05 29.14 -28.60
N GLN A 412 -12.98 29.11 -29.56
CA GLN A 412 -12.78 29.67 -30.91
C GLN A 412 -12.49 31.18 -30.90
N ASP A 413 -12.96 31.92 -29.89
CA ASP A 413 -12.74 33.37 -29.73
C ASP A 413 -11.28 33.74 -29.43
N MET A 414 -10.48 32.76 -29.02
CA MET A 414 -9.04 32.86 -28.80
C MET A 414 -8.25 32.07 -29.85
N LEU A 415 -8.70 30.85 -30.19
CA LEU A 415 -7.95 29.92 -31.03
C LEU A 415 -7.77 30.40 -32.48
N TRP A 416 -8.60 31.32 -32.98
CA TRP A 416 -8.43 31.91 -34.32
C TRP A 416 -7.08 32.61 -34.50
N MET A 417 -6.45 33.08 -33.41
CA MET A 417 -5.13 33.71 -33.47
C MET A 417 -3.99 32.74 -33.81
N LEU A 418 -4.18 31.43 -33.60
CA LEU A 418 -3.19 30.39 -33.92
C LEU A 418 -3.08 30.17 -35.43
N ASP A 419 -4.20 30.25 -36.14
CA ASP A 419 -4.27 30.13 -37.60
C ASP A 419 -5.30 31.13 -38.15
N PRO A 420 -4.92 32.41 -38.31
CA PRO A 420 -5.80 33.44 -38.85
C PRO A 420 -6.02 33.18 -40.35
N GLN A 421 -7.04 32.39 -40.69
CA GLN A 421 -7.45 32.07 -42.07
C GLN A 421 -8.59 32.99 -42.56
N GLU A 422 -8.79 33.04 -43.89
CA GLU A 422 -9.54 34.00 -44.72
C GLU A 422 -11.06 34.19 -44.45
N ASP A 423 -11.51 34.32 -43.21
CA ASP A 423 -12.94 34.55 -42.90
C ASP A 423 -13.43 35.98 -43.18
N GLY A 424 -12.63 36.79 -43.88
CA GLY A 424 -12.88 38.20 -44.15
C GLY A 424 -12.82 39.10 -42.91
N GLY A 425 -12.09 38.69 -41.86
CA GLY A 425 -11.90 39.44 -40.62
C GLY A 425 -13.09 39.36 -39.65
N LYS A 426 -13.95 38.35 -39.77
CA LYS A 426 -15.11 38.17 -38.87
C LYS A 426 -14.66 37.83 -37.45
N ALA A 427 -13.72 36.89 -37.29
CA ALA A 427 -13.14 36.55 -35.99
C ALA A 427 -12.47 37.76 -35.33
N LEU A 428 -11.68 38.52 -36.08
CA LEU A 428 -11.05 39.76 -35.59
C LEU A 428 -12.08 40.81 -35.15
N ARG A 429 -13.17 41.00 -35.91
CA ARG A 429 -14.26 41.92 -35.52
C ARG A 429 -14.94 41.46 -34.23
N ALA A 430 -15.33 40.18 -34.15
CA ALA A 430 -15.97 39.65 -32.95
C ALA A 430 -15.03 39.72 -31.72
N TRP A 431 -13.73 39.48 -31.91
CA TRP A 431 -12.73 39.66 -30.88
C TRP A 431 -12.62 41.13 -30.46
N ARG A 432 -12.63 42.08 -31.41
CA ARG A 432 -12.64 43.54 -31.16
C ARG A 432 -13.90 44.01 -30.41
N ASP A 433 -15.06 43.45 -30.75
CA ASP A 433 -16.36 43.76 -30.15
C ASP A 433 -16.52 43.15 -28.75
N SER A 434 -15.67 42.21 -28.39
CA SER A 434 -15.65 41.63 -27.04
C SER A 434 -14.98 42.57 -26.05
N TRP A 435 -15.47 42.60 -24.82
CA TRP A 435 -14.71 43.12 -23.70
C TRP A 435 -13.56 42.15 -23.42
N ARG A 436 -12.33 42.69 -23.42
CA ARG A 436 -11.10 41.94 -23.24
C ARG A 436 -10.34 42.42 -22.01
N LEU A 437 -9.73 41.49 -21.30
CA LEU A 437 -8.82 41.76 -20.19
C LEU A 437 -7.40 41.32 -20.56
N SER A 438 -6.42 41.95 -19.90
CA SER A 438 -5.04 41.49 -19.92
C SER A 438 -4.81 40.36 -18.92
N TRP A 439 -3.65 39.70 -18.99
CA TRP A 439 -3.32 38.67 -17.99
C TRP A 439 -3.19 39.27 -16.58
N GLU A 440 -2.58 40.46 -16.46
CA GLU A 440 -2.51 41.22 -15.19
C GLU A 440 -3.88 41.50 -14.57
N GLN A 441 -4.89 41.74 -15.41
CA GLN A 441 -6.26 41.98 -14.96
C GLN A 441 -7.01 40.69 -14.63
N LEU A 442 -6.65 39.58 -15.26
CA LEU A 442 -7.27 38.27 -15.03
C LEU A 442 -6.71 37.57 -13.79
N GLN A 443 -5.43 37.72 -13.52
CA GLN A 443 -4.73 37.00 -12.45
C GLN A 443 -5.39 37.15 -11.06
N PRO A 444 -5.85 38.34 -10.63
CA PRO A 444 -6.57 38.50 -9.36
C PRO A 444 -7.98 37.88 -9.35
N CYS A 445 -8.53 37.53 -10.51
CA CYS A 445 -9.87 36.96 -10.65
C CYS A 445 -9.87 35.42 -10.75
N LEU A 446 -8.71 34.78 -10.62
CA LEU A 446 -8.58 33.33 -10.75
C LEU A 446 -9.15 32.61 -9.53
N ASP A 447 -10.08 31.68 -9.77
CA ASP A 447 -10.62 30.81 -8.73
C ASP A 447 -9.66 29.63 -8.47
N ARG A 448 -8.70 29.85 -7.57
CA ARG A 448 -7.70 28.84 -7.18
C ARG A 448 -8.36 27.59 -6.59
N ALA A 449 -9.47 27.76 -5.85
CA ALA A 449 -10.20 26.64 -5.26
C ALA A 449 -10.81 25.75 -6.35
N ALA A 450 -11.44 26.34 -7.37
CA ALA A 450 -11.98 25.61 -8.52
C ALA A 450 -10.88 24.91 -9.33
N THR A 451 -9.72 25.55 -9.51
CA THR A 451 -8.58 24.93 -10.21
C THR A 451 -8.07 23.69 -9.49
N LEU A 452 -7.83 23.77 -8.17
CA LEU A 452 -7.41 22.63 -7.36
C LEU A 452 -8.46 21.53 -7.31
N ALA A 453 -9.74 21.89 -7.20
CA ALA A 453 -10.84 20.94 -7.25
C ALA A 453 -10.91 20.20 -8.60
N SER A 454 -10.78 20.93 -9.72
CA SER A 454 -10.78 20.35 -11.08
C SER A 454 -9.64 19.35 -11.29
N ARG A 455 -8.44 19.66 -10.78
CA ARG A 455 -7.28 18.74 -10.81
C ARG A 455 -7.57 17.46 -10.04
N ARG A 456 -8.14 17.58 -8.83
CA ARG A 456 -8.55 16.44 -8.01
C ARG A 456 -9.65 15.60 -8.68
N ASP A 457 -10.65 16.23 -9.29
CA ASP A 457 -11.73 15.54 -10.01
C ASP A 457 -11.21 14.80 -11.25
N LEU A 458 -10.25 15.38 -11.96
CA LEU A 458 -9.57 14.70 -13.08
C LEU A 458 -8.77 13.48 -12.58
N PHE A 459 -8.03 13.63 -11.48
CA PHE A 459 -7.33 12.51 -10.85
C PHE A 459 -8.29 11.39 -10.48
N PHE A 460 -9.42 11.68 -9.83
CA PHE A 460 -10.37 10.63 -9.48
C PHE A 460 -10.98 9.95 -10.70
N ARG A 461 -11.28 10.69 -11.78
CA ARG A 461 -11.72 10.07 -13.04
C ARG A 461 -10.68 9.11 -13.61
N GLN A 462 -9.40 9.49 -13.61
CA GLN A 462 -8.30 8.61 -14.02
C GLN A 462 -8.13 7.42 -13.08
N ALA A 463 -8.26 7.63 -11.76
CA ALA A 463 -8.19 6.60 -10.74
C ALA A 463 -9.28 5.53 -10.94
N LEU A 464 -10.51 5.92 -11.29
CA LEU A 464 -11.57 4.95 -11.62
C LEU A 464 -11.20 4.09 -12.85
N HIS A 465 -10.62 4.70 -13.89
CA HIS A 465 -10.14 3.96 -15.06
C HIS A 465 -8.96 3.03 -14.71
N LYS A 466 -8.02 3.51 -13.88
CA LYS A 466 -6.90 2.71 -13.36
C LYS A 466 -7.41 1.51 -12.58
N ALA A 467 -8.34 1.69 -11.64
CA ALA A 467 -8.92 0.62 -10.85
C ALA A 467 -9.59 -0.46 -11.71
N ARG A 468 -10.38 -0.04 -12.72
CA ARG A 468 -10.97 -0.95 -13.70
C ARG A 468 -9.90 -1.73 -14.46
N HIS A 469 -8.93 -1.02 -15.05
CA HIS A 469 -7.88 -1.63 -15.86
C HIS A 469 -7.03 -2.62 -15.05
N VAL A 470 -6.66 -2.28 -13.82
CA VAL A 470 -5.90 -3.16 -12.90
C VAL A 470 -6.61 -4.49 -12.68
N LEU A 471 -7.93 -4.46 -12.48
CA LEU A 471 -8.73 -5.66 -12.23
C LEU A 471 -8.95 -6.47 -13.51
N GLU A 472 -9.40 -5.83 -14.59
CA GLU A 472 -9.70 -6.50 -15.88
C GLU A 472 -8.44 -7.08 -16.52
N ALA A 473 -7.30 -6.39 -16.43
CA ALA A 473 -6.01 -6.85 -16.95
C ALA A 473 -5.24 -7.73 -15.95
N ARG A 474 -5.84 -8.08 -14.80
CA ARG A 474 -5.26 -8.97 -13.77
C ARG A 474 -3.88 -8.52 -13.26
N GLN A 475 -3.66 -7.21 -13.15
CA GLN A 475 -2.37 -6.67 -12.72
C GLN A 475 -2.15 -6.90 -11.23
N ASP A 476 -0.92 -7.22 -10.85
CA ASP A 476 -0.46 -7.35 -9.46
C ASP A 476 -0.20 -5.98 -8.80
N LEU A 477 -1.12 -5.05 -8.99
CA LEU A 477 -1.10 -3.72 -8.37
C LEU A 477 -2.12 -3.63 -7.23
N SER A 478 -1.70 -3.11 -6.08
CA SER A 478 -2.61 -2.86 -4.97
C SER A 478 -3.50 -1.64 -5.23
N LEU A 479 -4.81 -1.81 -5.06
CA LEU A 479 -5.77 -0.69 -5.10
C LEU A 479 -5.96 -0.03 -3.73
N ARG A 480 -5.30 -0.50 -2.66
CA ARG A 480 -5.49 0.07 -1.31
C ARG A 480 -5.12 1.55 -1.19
N PRO A 481 -4.00 2.05 -1.76
CA PRO A 481 -3.69 3.48 -1.72
C PRO A 481 -4.78 4.33 -2.39
N LEU A 482 -5.32 3.86 -3.52
CA LEU A 482 -6.41 4.49 -4.25
C LEU A 482 -7.74 4.44 -3.49
N ILE A 483 -8.08 3.30 -2.88
CA ILE A 483 -9.26 3.13 -2.02
C ILE A 483 -9.21 4.13 -0.85
N ARG A 484 -8.05 4.25 -0.18
CA ARG A 484 -7.88 5.22 0.90
C ARG A 484 -8.05 6.65 0.42
N ALA A 485 -7.53 6.98 -0.77
CA ALA A 485 -7.70 8.31 -1.37
C ALA A 485 -9.17 8.63 -1.58
N ALA A 486 -9.89 7.72 -2.24
CA ALA A 486 -11.33 7.87 -2.50
C ALA A 486 -12.14 8.02 -1.21
N VAL A 487 -11.84 7.24 -0.17
CA VAL A 487 -12.56 7.34 1.12
C VAL A 487 -12.23 8.64 1.86
N ARG A 488 -10.95 8.98 2.00
CA ARG A 488 -10.49 10.14 2.79
C ARG A 488 -10.89 11.48 2.18
N GLU A 489 -11.08 11.51 0.87
CA GLU A 489 -11.48 12.71 0.13
C GLU A 489 -12.97 12.74 -0.24
N GLY A 490 -13.77 11.79 0.27
CA GLY A 490 -15.23 11.83 0.15
C GLY A 490 -15.78 11.33 -1.20
N CYS A 491 -15.01 10.52 -1.93
CA CYS A 491 -15.38 9.91 -3.21
C CYS A 491 -15.55 8.36 -3.21
N PRO A 492 -16.01 7.68 -2.13
CA PRO A 492 -16.07 6.21 -2.14
C PRO A 492 -17.17 5.65 -3.07
N GLY A 493 -18.26 6.40 -3.30
CA GLY A 493 -19.41 5.95 -4.11
C GLY A 493 -19.04 5.60 -5.57
N PRO A 494 -18.46 6.54 -6.35
CA PRO A 494 -18.03 6.26 -7.72
C PRO A 494 -17.04 5.09 -7.84
N LEU A 495 -16.16 4.92 -6.84
CA LEU A 495 -15.24 3.79 -6.79
C LEU A 495 -15.98 2.48 -6.57
N MET A 496 -16.88 2.40 -5.58
CA MET A 496 -17.71 1.19 -5.35
C MET A 496 -18.53 0.83 -6.58
N ALA A 497 -19.17 1.81 -7.23
CA ALA A 497 -19.93 1.56 -8.45
C ALA A 497 -19.05 1.02 -9.60
N THR A 498 -17.81 1.51 -9.72
CA THR A 498 -16.86 0.97 -10.70
C THR A 498 -16.46 -0.46 -10.38
N LEU A 499 -16.21 -0.78 -9.09
CA LEU A 499 -15.88 -2.13 -8.65
C LEU A 499 -17.05 -3.10 -8.85
N ASP A 500 -18.28 -2.67 -8.54
CA ASP A 500 -19.50 -3.45 -8.79
C ASP A 500 -19.67 -3.73 -10.30
N GLN A 501 -19.45 -2.73 -11.17
CA GLN A 501 -19.50 -2.93 -12.62
C GLN A 501 -18.46 -3.93 -13.13
N VAL A 502 -17.22 -3.87 -12.61
CA VAL A 502 -16.18 -4.84 -12.95
C VAL A 502 -16.57 -6.23 -12.48
N ALA A 503 -17.09 -6.36 -11.26
CA ALA A 503 -17.53 -7.65 -10.73
C ALA A 503 -18.69 -8.24 -11.55
N ALA A 504 -19.70 -7.45 -11.88
CA ALA A 504 -20.88 -7.88 -12.64
C ALA A 504 -20.55 -8.23 -14.11
N GLY A 505 -19.58 -7.54 -14.72
CA GLY A 505 -19.15 -7.75 -16.11
C GLY A 505 -18.01 -8.76 -16.28
N ALA A 506 -17.48 -9.32 -15.21
CA ALA A 506 -16.33 -10.22 -15.26
C ALA A 506 -16.72 -11.60 -15.84
N GLY A 507 -16.02 -12.03 -16.89
CA GLY A 507 -16.10 -13.41 -17.39
C GLY A 507 -15.26 -14.40 -16.59
N ASP A 508 -14.43 -13.91 -15.66
CA ASP A 508 -13.53 -14.71 -14.83
C ASP A 508 -13.89 -14.56 -13.34
N PRO A 509 -14.06 -15.68 -12.61
CA PRO A 509 -14.47 -15.63 -11.21
C PRO A 509 -13.42 -15.03 -10.28
N GLY A 510 -12.12 -15.09 -10.63
CA GLY A 510 -11.04 -14.46 -9.87
C GLY A 510 -11.10 -12.94 -9.96
N VAL A 511 -11.34 -12.38 -11.15
CA VAL A 511 -11.58 -10.94 -11.35
C VAL A 511 -12.78 -10.46 -10.55
N ALA A 512 -13.90 -11.18 -10.63
CA ALA A 512 -15.11 -10.86 -9.87
C ALA A 512 -14.88 -10.91 -8.35
N ALA A 513 -14.26 -11.98 -7.85
CA ALA A 513 -13.97 -12.14 -6.43
C ALA A 513 -13.03 -11.05 -5.91
N ARG A 514 -12.01 -10.67 -6.69
CA ARG A 514 -11.09 -9.58 -6.35
C ARG A 514 -11.81 -8.23 -6.31
N ALA A 515 -12.68 -7.94 -7.27
CA ALA A 515 -13.47 -6.71 -7.28
C ALA A 515 -14.39 -6.61 -6.04
N LEU A 516 -15.07 -7.70 -5.67
CA LEU A 516 -15.87 -7.78 -4.44
C LEU A 516 -15.04 -7.61 -3.17
N ALA A 517 -13.83 -8.19 -3.12
CA ALA A 517 -12.90 -7.99 -2.02
C ALA A 517 -12.42 -6.53 -1.94
N CYS A 518 -12.23 -5.84 -3.08
CA CYS A 518 -11.94 -4.41 -3.10
C CYS A 518 -13.11 -3.58 -2.55
N VAL A 519 -14.37 -3.94 -2.82
CA VAL A 519 -15.54 -3.29 -2.19
C VAL A 519 -15.50 -3.49 -0.67
N ALA A 520 -15.17 -4.69 -0.20
CA ALA A 520 -14.99 -4.95 1.23
C ALA A 520 -13.87 -4.09 1.84
N ASP A 521 -12.77 -3.84 1.12
CA ASP A 521 -11.71 -2.94 1.55
C ASP A 521 -12.15 -1.46 1.55
N VAL A 522 -12.98 -1.01 0.61
CA VAL A 522 -13.60 0.33 0.65
C VAL A 522 -14.46 0.48 1.90
N LEU A 523 -15.36 -0.45 2.16
CA LEU A 523 -16.23 -0.46 3.35
C LEU A 523 -15.41 -0.50 4.65
N GLY A 524 -14.37 -1.33 4.69
CA GLY A 524 -13.44 -1.39 5.82
C GLY A 524 -12.70 -0.08 6.05
N CYS A 525 -12.28 0.60 4.98
CA CYS A 525 -11.64 1.91 5.06
C CYS A 525 -12.62 3.01 5.52
N MET A 526 -13.87 3.00 5.03
CA MET A 526 -14.93 3.92 5.47
C MET A 526 -15.28 3.78 6.96
N ALA A 527 -15.02 2.61 7.54
CA ALA A 527 -15.24 2.38 8.97
C ALA A 527 -14.16 3.03 9.86
N GLU A 528 -13.04 3.51 9.28
CA GLU A 528 -11.95 4.21 9.99
C GLU A 528 -11.41 3.44 11.21
N GLY A 529 -11.33 2.11 11.12
CA GLY A 529 -10.93 1.26 12.25
C GLY A 529 -11.95 1.15 13.39
N ARG A 530 -13.12 1.78 13.24
CA ARG A 530 -14.27 1.69 14.16
C ARG A 530 -15.17 0.52 13.72
N GLY A 531 -15.91 -0.09 14.64
CA GLY A 531 -16.85 -1.18 14.31
C GLY A 531 -16.33 -2.61 14.46
N GLY A 532 -15.07 -2.77 14.89
CA GLY A 532 -14.46 -4.06 15.22
C GLY A 532 -13.79 -4.76 14.04
N LEU A 533 -13.43 -6.03 14.22
CA LEU A 533 -12.71 -6.81 13.20
C LEU A 533 -13.65 -7.31 12.11
N ARG A 534 -13.16 -7.52 10.89
CA ARG A 534 -13.88 -8.22 9.81
C ARG A 534 -13.95 -9.74 10.06
N SER A 535 -14.25 -10.17 11.27
CA SER A 535 -14.26 -11.60 11.66
C SER A 535 -15.69 -12.10 11.85
N GLY A 536 -15.91 -13.40 11.61
CA GLY A 536 -17.19 -14.08 11.86
C GLY A 536 -17.88 -14.62 10.60
N PRO A 537 -19.03 -15.30 10.74
CA PRO A 537 -19.77 -15.87 9.62
C PRO A 537 -20.52 -14.78 8.82
N ALA A 538 -20.66 -15.00 7.51
CA ALA A 538 -21.41 -14.13 6.60
C ALA A 538 -22.87 -14.61 6.43
N ALA A 539 -23.57 -14.99 7.50
CA ALA A 539 -24.86 -15.70 7.43
C ALA A 539 -26.08 -14.85 7.81
N ASN A 540 -26.08 -13.55 7.49
CA ASN A 540 -27.23 -12.69 7.78
C ASN A 540 -28.36 -13.00 6.78
N PRO A 541 -29.61 -13.24 7.24
CA PRO A 541 -30.74 -13.53 6.36
C PRO A 541 -30.98 -12.53 5.22
N GLU A 542 -30.70 -11.25 5.44
CA GLU A 542 -30.89 -10.18 4.45
C GLU A 542 -29.99 -10.36 3.22
N TRP A 543 -28.85 -11.06 3.37
CA TRP A 543 -27.86 -11.30 2.32
C TRP A 543 -28.05 -12.64 1.59
N VAL A 544 -29.00 -13.48 2.03
CA VAL A 544 -29.27 -14.80 1.43
C VAL A 544 -29.71 -14.68 -0.02
N ARG A 545 -30.57 -13.70 -0.33
CA ARG A 545 -31.05 -13.47 -1.69
C ARG A 545 -29.90 -13.11 -2.65
N PRO A 546 -29.03 -12.12 -2.35
CA PRO A 546 -27.84 -11.86 -3.17
C PRO A 546 -26.96 -13.10 -3.41
N PHE A 547 -26.72 -13.90 -2.36
CA PHE A 547 -25.91 -15.12 -2.49
C PHE A 547 -26.57 -16.18 -3.37
N SER A 548 -27.90 -16.32 -3.33
CA SER A 548 -28.61 -17.30 -4.17
C SER A 548 -28.40 -17.07 -5.67
N TYR A 549 -28.34 -15.81 -6.13
CA TYR A 549 -27.99 -15.51 -7.52
C TYR A 549 -26.57 -15.98 -7.87
N LEU A 550 -25.60 -15.70 -7.00
CA LEU A 550 -24.22 -16.14 -7.21
C LEU A 550 -24.12 -17.67 -7.25
N GLU A 551 -24.80 -18.37 -6.33
CA GLU A 551 -24.88 -19.85 -6.31
C GLU A 551 -25.41 -20.43 -7.63
N CYS A 552 -26.42 -19.77 -8.22
CA CYS A 552 -26.98 -20.15 -9.52
C CYS A 552 -26.14 -19.73 -10.73
N GLY A 553 -25.00 -19.05 -10.53
CA GLY A 553 -24.14 -18.56 -11.60
C GLY A 553 -24.58 -17.23 -12.22
N ASP A 554 -25.62 -16.57 -11.70
CA ASP A 554 -26.03 -15.22 -12.10
C ASP A 554 -25.18 -14.17 -11.38
N LEU A 555 -23.98 -13.93 -11.92
CA LEU A 555 -23.03 -12.99 -11.36
C LEU A 555 -23.56 -11.54 -11.39
N ALA A 556 -24.13 -11.11 -12.50
CA ALA A 556 -24.61 -9.74 -12.67
C ALA A 556 -25.77 -9.43 -11.70
N GLY A 557 -26.78 -10.31 -11.64
CA GLY A 557 -27.91 -10.17 -10.72
C GLY A 557 -27.47 -10.28 -9.25
N GLY A 558 -26.49 -11.13 -8.95
CA GLY A 558 -25.93 -11.26 -7.60
C GLY A 558 -25.20 -10.00 -7.14
N VAL A 559 -24.35 -9.41 -7.98
CA VAL A 559 -23.63 -8.17 -7.66
C VAL A 559 -24.59 -6.99 -7.52
N GLU A 560 -25.59 -6.87 -8.40
CA GLU A 560 -26.62 -5.85 -8.28
C GLU A 560 -27.40 -5.97 -6.96
N ALA A 561 -27.81 -7.18 -6.59
CA ALA A 561 -28.50 -7.44 -5.33
C ALA A 561 -27.60 -7.16 -4.11
N LEU A 562 -26.30 -7.47 -4.16
CA LEU A 562 -25.34 -7.11 -3.11
C LEU A 562 -25.25 -5.59 -2.94
N ALA A 563 -25.16 -4.83 -4.04
CA ALA A 563 -25.07 -3.38 -4.02
C ALA A 563 -26.34 -2.73 -3.44
N GLN A 564 -27.53 -3.22 -3.84
CA GLN A 564 -28.81 -2.76 -3.30
C GLN A 564 -28.94 -3.03 -1.79
N GLU A 565 -28.50 -4.22 -1.34
CA GLU A 565 -28.53 -4.55 0.09
C GLU A 565 -27.54 -3.68 0.88
N ARG A 566 -26.32 -3.51 0.37
CA ARG A 566 -25.25 -2.70 0.99
C ARG A 566 -25.69 -1.29 1.38
N GLU A 567 -26.53 -0.62 0.60
CA GLU A 567 -27.00 0.75 0.90
C GLU A 567 -27.66 0.87 2.28
N LYS A 568 -28.29 -0.20 2.77
CA LYS A 568 -28.92 -0.25 4.10
C LYS A 568 -27.90 -0.30 5.25
N TRP A 569 -26.64 -0.58 4.94
CA TRP A 569 -25.57 -0.87 5.90
C TRP A 569 -24.51 0.24 6.00
N LEU A 570 -24.66 1.35 5.26
CA LEU A 570 -23.65 2.41 5.22
C LEU A 570 -23.71 3.41 6.38
N SER A 571 -24.72 3.32 7.25
CA SER A 571 -25.05 4.38 8.23
C SER A 571 -24.11 4.47 9.44
N ARG A 572 -23.37 3.41 9.78
CA ARG A 572 -22.41 3.44 10.91
C ARG A 572 -21.27 2.43 10.73
N PRO A 573 -20.08 2.67 11.34
CA PRO A 573 -18.90 1.81 11.17
C PRO A 573 -19.13 0.32 11.42
N ALA A 574 -19.90 -0.04 12.45
CA ALA A 574 -20.19 -1.44 12.75
C ALA A 574 -20.99 -2.15 11.63
N LEU A 575 -21.84 -1.43 10.89
CA LEU A 575 -22.59 -2.00 9.77
C LEU A 575 -21.71 -2.09 8.52
N LEU A 576 -20.84 -1.10 8.27
CA LEU A 576 -19.83 -1.14 7.20
C LEU A 576 -18.94 -2.39 7.31
N VAL A 577 -18.40 -2.65 8.51
CA VAL A 577 -17.57 -3.83 8.78
C VAL A 577 -18.34 -5.14 8.58
N ARG A 578 -19.65 -5.18 8.89
CA ARG A 578 -20.48 -6.37 8.69
C ARG A 578 -20.79 -6.58 7.21
N ALA A 579 -21.15 -5.53 6.47
CA ALA A 579 -21.35 -5.58 5.02
C ALA A 579 -20.08 -6.06 4.29
N ALA A 580 -18.91 -5.56 4.70
CA ALA A 580 -17.62 -6.01 4.15
C ALA A 580 -17.43 -7.53 4.27
N ARG A 581 -17.86 -8.15 5.38
CA ARG A 581 -17.80 -9.61 5.56
C ARG A 581 -18.71 -10.37 4.59
N HIS A 582 -19.86 -9.79 4.22
CA HIS A 582 -20.77 -10.40 3.25
C HIS A 582 -20.21 -10.32 1.83
N TYR A 583 -19.51 -9.24 1.48
CA TYR A 583 -18.74 -9.16 0.23
C TYR A 583 -17.59 -10.18 0.18
N GLU A 584 -16.88 -10.39 1.28
CA GLU A 584 -15.89 -11.46 1.38
C GLU A 584 -16.55 -12.84 1.22
N GLY A 585 -17.72 -13.06 1.82
CA GLY A 585 -18.53 -14.27 1.65
C GLY A 585 -18.98 -14.51 0.21
N ALA A 586 -19.39 -13.46 -0.50
CA ALA A 586 -19.70 -13.53 -1.94
C ALA A 586 -18.46 -13.93 -2.76
N GLY A 587 -17.30 -13.38 -2.45
CA GLY A 587 -16.04 -13.82 -3.06
C GLY A 587 -15.74 -15.31 -2.82
N GLN A 588 -16.03 -15.83 -1.62
CA GLN A 588 -15.86 -17.26 -1.32
C GLN A 588 -16.79 -18.16 -2.15
N ILE A 589 -18.01 -17.72 -2.45
CA ILE A 589 -18.92 -18.46 -3.35
C ILE A 589 -18.29 -18.62 -4.74
N LEU A 590 -17.67 -17.56 -5.26
CA LEU A 590 -17.01 -17.58 -6.57
C LEU A 590 -15.74 -18.45 -6.57
N ILE A 591 -14.93 -18.39 -5.51
CA ILE A 591 -13.78 -19.30 -5.33
C ILE A 591 -14.26 -20.75 -5.31
N ARG A 592 -15.34 -21.04 -4.56
CA ARG A 592 -15.90 -22.38 -4.45
C ARG A 592 -16.31 -22.93 -5.81
N GLN A 593 -17.04 -22.15 -6.61
CA GLN A 593 -17.44 -22.54 -7.96
C GLN A 593 -16.22 -22.77 -8.87
N ALA A 594 -15.21 -21.90 -8.80
CA ALA A 594 -13.96 -22.08 -9.54
C ALA A 594 -13.26 -23.40 -9.16
N VAL A 595 -13.16 -23.73 -7.88
CA VAL A 595 -12.52 -24.98 -7.40
C VAL A 595 -13.37 -26.20 -7.71
N MET A 596 -14.70 -26.10 -7.68
CA MET A 596 -15.61 -27.20 -8.06
C MET A 596 -15.40 -27.66 -9.50
N SER A 597 -14.82 -26.84 -10.38
CA SER A 597 -14.38 -27.25 -11.72
C SER A 597 -13.37 -28.41 -11.70
N ALA A 598 -12.68 -28.67 -10.59
CA ALA A 598 -11.81 -29.84 -10.43
C ALA A 598 -12.55 -31.17 -10.65
N GLN A 599 -13.88 -31.21 -10.51
CA GLN A 599 -14.70 -32.39 -10.78
C GLN A 599 -14.52 -32.95 -12.21
N HIS A 600 -14.11 -32.12 -13.18
CA HIS A 600 -13.82 -32.56 -14.55
C HIS A 600 -12.67 -33.59 -14.63
N PHE A 601 -11.82 -33.65 -13.62
CA PHE A 601 -10.70 -34.59 -13.53
C PHE A 601 -11.01 -35.82 -12.67
N VAL A 602 -12.24 -35.95 -12.18
CA VAL A 602 -12.68 -37.11 -11.40
C VAL A 602 -13.20 -38.17 -12.36
N SER A 603 -12.46 -39.28 -12.48
CA SER A 603 -12.83 -40.43 -13.29
C SER A 603 -12.87 -41.70 -12.43
N THR A 604 -13.79 -42.61 -12.78
CA THR A 604 -13.96 -43.91 -12.12
C THR A 604 -14.16 -45.01 -13.14
N GLU A 605 -13.67 -46.21 -12.85
CA GLU A 605 -13.83 -47.40 -13.68
C GLU A 605 -14.73 -48.43 -12.98
N PRO A 606 -15.71 -49.06 -13.67
CA PRO A 606 -16.51 -50.12 -13.07
C PRO A 606 -15.66 -51.33 -12.68
N VAL A 607 -15.88 -51.87 -11.49
CA VAL A 607 -15.26 -53.11 -10.99
C VAL A 607 -16.30 -53.99 -10.30
N GLU A 608 -15.94 -55.24 -10.02
CA GLU A 608 -16.83 -56.17 -9.33
C GLU A 608 -17.26 -55.63 -7.96
N LEU A 609 -18.57 -55.65 -7.72
CA LEU A 609 -19.21 -55.23 -6.48
C LEU A 609 -18.83 -56.19 -5.34
N PRO A 610 -18.19 -55.71 -4.25
CA PRO A 610 -17.86 -56.54 -3.09
C PRO A 610 -19.10 -57.17 -2.47
N ALA A 611 -19.01 -58.40 -1.97
CA ALA A 611 -20.17 -59.11 -1.42
C ALA A 611 -20.82 -58.33 -0.25
N PRO A 612 -22.16 -58.40 -0.05
CA PRO A 612 -22.79 -57.80 1.13
C PRO A 612 -22.12 -58.25 2.43
N GLY A 613 -21.89 -57.33 3.36
CA GLY A 613 -21.17 -57.56 4.61
C GLY A 613 -19.64 -57.52 4.50
N GLN A 614 -19.07 -57.51 3.30
CA GLN A 614 -17.62 -57.46 3.09
C GLN A 614 -17.06 -56.05 3.32
N TRP A 615 -16.03 -55.93 4.16
CA TRP A 615 -15.38 -54.66 4.46
C TRP A 615 -14.35 -54.28 3.39
N VAL A 616 -14.45 -53.05 2.89
CA VAL A 616 -13.37 -52.34 2.23
C VAL A 616 -12.72 -51.41 3.25
N VAL A 617 -11.40 -51.48 3.40
CA VAL A 617 -10.62 -50.67 4.34
C VAL A 617 -9.63 -49.81 3.57
N ALA A 618 -9.67 -48.50 3.82
CA ALA A 618 -8.75 -47.50 3.31
C ALA A 618 -7.92 -46.95 4.48
N GLU A 619 -6.60 -47.02 4.39
CA GLU A 619 -5.67 -46.48 5.38
C GLU A 619 -4.72 -45.47 4.73
N CYS A 620 -4.50 -44.34 5.38
CA CYS A 620 -3.70 -43.24 4.87
C CYS A 620 -2.64 -42.79 5.90
N PRO A 621 -1.42 -42.49 5.45
CA PRO A 621 -0.46 -41.75 6.27
C PRO A 621 -0.93 -40.32 6.54
N ALA A 622 -0.30 -39.68 7.52
CA ALA A 622 -0.39 -38.23 7.72
C ALA A 622 0.54 -37.51 6.72
N ARG A 623 0.59 -36.16 6.75
CA ARG A 623 1.47 -35.40 5.86
C ARG A 623 2.18 -34.23 6.52
N VAL A 624 3.40 -33.95 6.06
CA VAL A 624 4.20 -32.76 6.40
C VAL A 624 4.75 -32.10 5.14
N ASP A 625 4.87 -30.77 5.15
CA ASP A 625 5.20 -29.97 3.98
C ASP A 625 6.57 -29.33 4.16
N PHE A 626 7.53 -29.52 3.25
CA PHE A 626 8.88 -28.94 3.42
C PHE A 626 9.03 -27.59 2.73
N SER A 627 8.19 -27.29 1.74
CA SER A 627 8.17 -26.02 1.03
C SER A 627 6.84 -25.79 0.33
N GLY A 628 6.49 -24.53 0.09
CA GLY A 628 5.47 -24.13 -0.87
C GLY A 628 4.03 -24.02 -0.36
N GLY A 629 3.72 -24.51 0.85
CA GLY A 629 2.36 -24.39 1.40
C GLY A 629 1.86 -22.95 1.45
N TRP A 630 0.55 -22.78 1.24
CA TRP A 630 -0.18 -21.54 0.87
C TRP A 630 -0.22 -21.25 -0.64
N SER A 631 0.78 -21.65 -1.43
CA SER A 631 0.70 -21.49 -2.89
C SER A 631 -0.38 -22.37 -3.53
N ASP A 632 -0.77 -23.44 -2.84
CA ASP A 632 -1.85 -24.37 -3.19
C ASP A 632 -3.26 -23.84 -2.87
N THR A 633 -3.36 -22.72 -2.17
CA THR A 633 -4.63 -22.20 -1.66
C THR A 633 -5.36 -21.39 -2.74
N PRO A 634 -6.60 -21.73 -3.12
CA PRO A 634 -7.42 -20.90 -4.01
C PRO A 634 -7.72 -19.52 -3.38
N PRO A 635 -7.66 -18.42 -4.15
CA PRO A 635 -7.49 -18.37 -5.60
C PRO A 635 -6.03 -18.42 -6.10
N LEU A 636 -5.03 -18.31 -5.21
CA LEU A 636 -3.60 -18.25 -5.59
C LEU A 636 -3.23 -19.41 -6.53
N ALA A 637 -3.71 -20.61 -6.20
CA ALA A 637 -3.43 -21.83 -6.95
C ALA A 637 -3.83 -21.78 -8.44
N TYR A 638 -4.89 -21.05 -8.80
CA TYR A 638 -5.35 -20.93 -10.20
C TYR A 638 -5.10 -19.55 -10.80
N GLU A 639 -4.77 -18.52 -10.01
CA GLU A 639 -4.39 -17.19 -10.52
C GLU A 639 -2.89 -17.08 -10.82
N HIS A 640 -2.06 -17.69 -9.99
CA HIS A 640 -0.60 -17.64 -10.08
C HIS A 640 0.01 -19.02 -10.36
N GLY A 641 -0.67 -20.08 -9.96
CA GLY A 641 -0.10 -21.42 -9.92
C GLY A 641 0.50 -21.71 -8.54
N GLY A 642 0.52 -22.98 -8.18
CA GLY A 642 1.01 -23.45 -6.88
C GLY A 642 2.01 -24.59 -7.05
N ALA A 643 2.91 -24.71 -6.08
CA ALA A 643 3.81 -25.84 -5.96
C ALA A 643 4.05 -26.13 -4.49
N VAL A 644 3.86 -27.39 -4.07
CA VAL A 644 4.07 -27.81 -2.68
C VAL A 644 4.87 -29.09 -2.66
N LEU A 645 5.98 -29.10 -1.93
CA LEU A 645 6.75 -30.30 -1.67
C LEU A 645 6.34 -30.87 -0.32
N GLY A 646 5.81 -32.08 -0.32
CA GLY A 646 5.28 -32.75 0.87
C GLY A 646 5.68 -34.22 0.97
N LEU A 647 5.60 -34.74 2.18
CA LEU A 647 5.91 -36.12 2.53
C LEU A 647 4.69 -36.81 3.13
N ALA A 648 4.43 -38.03 2.68
CA ALA A 648 3.53 -38.94 3.39
C ALA A 648 4.30 -39.54 4.56
N VAL A 649 3.73 -39.47 5.76
CA VAL A 649 4.40 -39.91 6.98
C VAL A 649 3.53 -40.80 7.86
N ARG A 650 4.14 -41.87 8.37
CA ARG A 650 3.64 -42.64 9.51
C ARG A 650 4.01 -41.94 10.79
N VAL A 651 3.12 -41.98 11.77
CA VAL A 651 3.34 -41.42 13.11
C VAL A 651 3.39 -42.60 14.08
N ASP A 652 4.50 -42.73 14.81
CA ASP A 652 4.76 -43.85 15.73
C ASP A 652 4.52 -45.24 15.09
N GLY A 653 4.93 -45.38 13.82
CA GLY A 653 4.84 -46.62 13.05
C GLY A 653 3.47 -46.93 12.45
N ARG A 654 2.47 -46.03 12.59
CA ARG A 654 1.09 -46.26 12.15
C ARG A 654 0.67 -45.30 11.04
N ARG A 655 -0.32 -45.73 10.25
CA ARG A 655 -1.15 -44.88 9.39
C ARG A 655 -2.34 -44.40 10.22
N PRO A 656 -2.32 -43.17 10.73
CA PRO A 656 -3.24 -42.78 11.80
C PRO A 656 -4.63 -42.40 11.29
N ILE A 657 -4.87 -42.37 9.98
CA ILE A 657 -6.12 -41.91 9.35
C ILE A 657 -6.67 -43.03 8.48
N GLY A 658 -7.96 -43.30 8.56
CA GLY A 658 -8.57 -44.28 7.67
C GLY A 658 -10.09 -44.30 7.70
N ALA A 659 -10.63 -45.10 6.78
CA ALA A 659 -12.05 -45.34 6.64
C ALA A 659 -12.31 -46.79 6.26
N ARG A 660 -13.47 -47.33 6.63
CA ARG A 660 -13.96 -48.62 6.14
C ARG A 660 -15.42 -48.54 5.75
N ALA A 661 -15.78 -49.21 4.67
CA ALA A 661 -17.15 -49.24 4.18
C ALA A 661 -17.57 -50.66 3.80
N ARG A 662 -18.86 -50.98 3.99
CA ARG A 662 -19.47 -52.24 3.52
C ARG A 662 -20.91 -52.00 3.06
N ARG A 663 -21.41 -52.90 2.21
CA ARG A 663 -22.84 -52.95 1.89
C ARG A 663 -23.59 -53.70 2.98
N ILE A 664 -24.77 -53.20 3.35
CA ILE A 664 -25.67 -53.81 4.33
C ILE A 664 -27.04 -54.11 3.70
N PRO A 665 -27.79 -55.12 4.17
CA PRO A 665 -29.12 -55.44 3.63
C PRO A 665 -30.15 -54.33 3.86
N GLU A 666 -30.08 -53.63 5.00
CA GLU A 666 -30.97 -52.54 5.34
C GLU A 666 -30.75 -51.36 4.39
N PRO A 667 -31.79 -50.80 3.75
CA PRO A 667 -31.65 -49.70 2.81
C PRO A 667 -31.52 -48.34 3.55
N GLU A 668 -30.57 -48.28 4.47
CA GLU A 668 -30.23 -47.14 5.32
C GLU A 668 -28.73 -46.80 5.17
N LEU A 669 -28.31 -45.64 5.69
CA LEU A 669 -26.90 -45.31 5.84
C LEU A 669 -26.50 -45.32 7.32
N TRP A 670 -25.51 -46.14 7.67
CA TRP A 670 -24.95 -46.23 9.01
C TRP A 670 -23.57 -45.57 9.03
N LEU A 671 -23.46 -44.42 9.68
CA LEU A 671 -22.24 -43.62 9.73
C LEU A 671 -21.63 -43.72 11.14
N ALA A 672 -20.33 -43.99 11.23
CA ALA A 672 -19.59 -43.93 12.48
C ALA A 672 -18.34 -43.05 12.39
N VAL A 673 -18.17 -42.17 13.37
CA VAL A 673 -16.98 -41.32 13.51
C VAL A 673 -16.37 -41.54 14.89
N GLY A 674 -15.13 -42.00 14.95
CA GLY A 674 -14.43 -42.20 16.22
C GLY A 674 -13.13 -43.00 16.08
N PRO A 675 -12.41 -43.24 17.19
CA PRO A 675 -11.23 -44.10 17.19
C PRO A 675 -11.57 -45.51 16.72
N GLN A 676 -10.63 -46.17 16.02
CA GLN A 676 -10.84 -47.45 15.32
C GLN A 676 -11.38 -48.60 16.22
N HIS A 677 -11.20 -48.52 17.54
CA HIS A 677 -11.54 -49.59 18.50
C HIS A 677 -12.41 -49.11 19.69
N ASP A 678 -13.06 -47.95 19.59
CA ASP A 678 -13.83 -47.38 20.71
C ASP A 678 -15.34 -47.63 20.60
N LYS A 679 -15.96 -48.07 21.71
CA LYS A 679 -17.42 -48.20 21.85
C LYS A 679 -18.13 -46.84 21.94
N MET A 680 -17.39 -45.75 22.17
CA MET A 680 -17.92 -44.38 22.21
C MET A 680 -17.92 -43.68 20.84
N ALA A 681 -17.65 -44.40 19.74
CA ALA A 681 -17.79 -43.85 18.40
C ALA A 681 -19.20 -43.28 18.18
N MET A 682 -19.26 -42.06 17.62
CA MET A 682 -20.53 -41.43 17.30
C MET A 682 -21.19 -42.18 16.16
N LYS A 683 -22.36 -42.76 16.41
CA LYS A 683 -23.16 -43.47 15.40
C LYS A 683 -24.33 -42.60 14.93
N ILE A 684 -24.52 -42.54 13.63
CA ILE A 684 -25.58 -41.78 12.98
C ILE A 684 -26.25 -42.73 11.97
N VAL A 685 -27.57 -42.78 11.99
CA VAL A 685 -28.36 -43.58 11.05
C VAL A 685 -29.23 -42.62 10.23
N CYS A 686 -29.03 -42.60 8.92
CA CYS A 686 -29.87 -41.83 8.00
C CYS A 686 -30.89 -42.76 7.35
N ARG A 687 -32.18 -42.42 7.51
CA ARG A 687 -33.32 -43.19 6.96
C ARG A 687 -34.05 -42.44 5.85
N SER A 688 -33.81 -41.13 5.75
CA SER A 688 -34.45 -40.23 4.79
C SER A 688 -33.42 -39.28 4.17
N LEU A 689 -33.81 -38.60 3.08
CA LEU A 689 -32.98 -37.54 2.50
C LEU A 689 -32.88 -36.31 3.43
N ASP A 690 -33.85 -36.10 4.31
CA ASP A 690 -33.84 -34.99 5.29
C ASP A 690 -32.68 -35.13 6.28
N ASP A 691 -32.32 -36.35 6.65
CA ASP A 691 -31.17 -36.65 7.52
C ASP A 691 -29.82 -36.23 6.88
N LEU A 692 -29.81 -35.94 5.58
CA LEU A 692 -28.64 -35.54 4.81
C LEU A 692 -28.57 -34.02 4.56
N GLN A 693 -29.64 -33.24 4.76
CA GLN A 693 -29.71 -31.83 4.33
C GLN A 693 -28.65 -30.91 4.96
N ASP A 694 -28.13 -31.28 6.13
CA ASP A 694 -27.08 -30.54 6.85
C ASP A 694 -25.66 -30.86 6.35
N TYR A 695 -25.50 -31.61 5.25
CA TYR A 695 -24.18 -32.00 4.71
C TYR A 695 -23.26 -30.79 4.48
N CYS A 696 -23.81 -29.64 4.10
CA CYS A 696 -23.05 -28.41 3.84
C CYS A 696 -22.68 -27.62 5.12
N GLN A 697 -23.01 -28.15 6.30
CA GLN A 697 -22.70 -27.55 7.60
C GLN A 697 -21.56 -28.32 8.27
N PRO A 698 -20.30 -27.81 8.27
CA PRO A 698 -19.13 -28.55 8.76
C PRO A 698 -19.20 -29.05 10.20
N HIS A 699 -20.02 -28.41 11.04
CA HIS A 699 -20.19 -28.74 12.44
C HIS A 699 -21.32 -29.75 12.69
N ALA A 700 -22.11 -30.07 11.67
CA ALA A 700 -23.19 -31.03 11.78
C ALA A 700 -22.64 -32.46 11.96
N PRO A 701 -23.32 -33.30 12.76
CA PRO A 701 -23.00 -34.71 12.92
C PRO A 701 -22.76 -35.43 11.59
N GLY A 702 -21.55 -35.95 11.38
CA GLY A 702 -21.22 -36.76 10.20
C GLY A 702 -21.25 -36.00 8.87
N ALA A 703 -21.25 -34.66 8.86
CA ALA A 703 -21.34 -33.85 7.63
C ALA A 703 -20.37 -34.29 6.52
N LEU A 704 -19.10 -34.56 6.88
CA LEU A 704 -18.09 -35.06 5.94
C LEU A 704 -18.51 -36.39 5.28
N LEU A 705 -19.04 -37.33 6.08
CA LEU A 705 -19.46 -38.64 5.59
C LEU A 705 -20.70 -38.49 4.69
N LYS A 706 -21.68 -37.66 5.09
CA LYS A 706 -22.87 -37.34 4.29
C LYS A 706 -22.47 -36.74 2.93
N ALA A 707 -21.57 -35.76 2.93
CA ALA A 707 -21.04 -35.18 1.70
C ALA A 707 -20.24 -36.17 0.86
N ALA A 708 -19.51 -37.11 1.49
CA ALA A 708 -18.80 -38.16 0.77
C ALA A 708 -19.74 -39.08 -0.02
N PHE A 709 -20.91 -39.44 0.53
CA PHE A 709 -21.92 -40.20 -0.21
C PHE A 709 -22.48 -39.44 -1.42
N ILE A 710 -22.75 -38.14 -1.25
CA ILE A 710 -23.23 -37.27 -2.33
C ILE A 710 -22.16 -37.15 -3.43
N CYS A 711 -20.92 -36.82 -3.05
CA CYS A 711 -19.81 -36.62 -4.00
C CYS A 711 -19.36 -37.92 -4.66
N ALA A 712 -19.52 -39.07 -3.99
CA ALA A 712 -19.27 -40.38 -4.60
C ALA A 712 -20.33 -40.78 -5.64
N GLY A 713 -21.43 -40.01 -5.77
CA GLY A 713 -22.54 -40.30 -6.68
C GLY A 713 -23.34 -41.53 -6.25
N ILE A 714 -23.30 -41.91 -4.97
CA ILE A 714 -24.10 -43.01 -4.42
C ILE A 714 -25.55 -42.57 -4.22
N LEU A 715 -25.76 -41.28 -3.91
CA LEU A 715 -27.07 -40.70 -3.69
C LEU A 715 -27.15 -39.26 -4.21
N SER A 716 -28.35 -38.83 -4.56
CA SER A 716 -28.69 -37.46 -4.94
C SER A 716 -29.77 -36.92 -4.00
N VAL A 717 -29.45 -35.85 -3.28
CA VAL A 717 -30.36 -35.18 -2.33
C VAL A 717 -31.49 -34.42 -3.03
N HIS A 718 -31.38 -34.17 -4.33
CA HIS A 718 -32.39 -33.49 -5.16
C HIS A 718 -33.18 -34.46 -6.05
N SER A 719 -33.08 -35.76 -5.79
CA SER A 719 -33.84 -36.79 -6.50
C SER A 719 -35.27 -36.85 -5.99
N GLU A 720 -36.21 -37.19 -6.88
CA GLU A 720 -37.60 -37.53 -6.53
C GLU A 720 -37.70 -38.89 -5.81
N LEU A 721 -36.66 -39.75 -5.93
CA LEU A 721 -36.60 -41.04 -5.26
C LEU A 721 -36.18 -40.88 -3.80
N SER A 722 -36.85 -41.59 -2.89
CA SER A 722 -36.46 -41.67 -1.48
C SER A 722 -35.06 -42.29 -1.31
N LEU A 723 -34.43 -42.05 -0.16
CA LEU A 723 -33.12 -42.64 0.17
C LEU A 723 -33.12 -44.16 -0.02
N SER A 724 -34.15 -44.84 0.49
CA SER A 724 -34.27 -46.29 0.42
C SER A 724 -34.37 -46.80 -1.02
N GLU A 725 -35.15 -46.12 -1.88
CA GLU A 725 -35.29 -46.48 -3.29
C GLU A 725 -33.98 -46.32 -4.06
N GLN A 726 -33.25 -45.20 -3.85
CA GLN A 726 -31.95 -44.98 -4.48
C GLN A 726 -30.95 -46.10 -4.13
N LEU A 727 -30.91 -46.51 -2.86
CA LEU A 727 -30.02 -47.55 -2.36
C LEU A 727 -30.40 -48.95 -2.89
N LEU A 728 -31.68 -49.30 -2.87
CA LEU A 728 -32.16 -50.61 -3.33
C LEU A 728 -32.01 -50.79 -4.84
N CYS A 729 -32.40 -49.79 -5.64
CA CYS A 729 -32.42 -49.91 -7.10
C CYS A 729 -31.01 -50.10 -7.69
N THR A 730 -29.99 -49.48 -7.10
CA THR A 730 -28.61 -49.52 -7.65
C THR A 730 -27.70 -50.50 -6.92
N PHE A 731 -27.83 -50.66 -5.61
CA PHE A 731 -26.85 -51.39 -4.81
C PHE A 731 -27.42 -52.63 -4.10
N GLY A 732 -28.75 -52.82 -4.11
CA GLY A 732 -29.43 -53.96 -3.50
C GLY A 732 -29.49 -53.91 -1.96
N GLY A 733 -29.24 -52.75 -1.37
CA GLY A 733 -29.15 -52.54 0.08
C GLY A 733 -28.47 -51.20 0.40
N GLY A 734 -28.29 -50.90 1.69
CA GLY A 734 -27.64 -49.68 2.15
C GLY A 734 -26.13 -49.82 2.37
N PHE A 735 -25.55 -48.85 3.08
CA PHE A 735 -24.12 -48.80 3.36
C PHE A 735 -23.82 -48.50 4.82
N GLU A 736 -22.76 -49.10 5.31
CA GLU A 736 -22.12 -48.71 6.56
C GLU A 736 -20.76 -48.10 6.25
N LEU A 737 -20.49 -46.90 6.76
CA LEU A 737 -19.23 -46.17 6.62
C LEU A 737 -18.71 -45.78 8.00
N GLN A 738 -17.48 -46.21 8.31
CA GLN A 738 -16.81 -45.86 9.54
C GLN A 738 -15.49 -45.14 9.24
N THR A 739 -15.19 -44.09 9.99
CA THR A 739 -13.97 -43.28 9.82
C THR A 739 -13.25 -43.11 11.15
N TRP A 740 -11.92 -43.10 11.13
CA TRP A 740 -11.08 -42.87 12.32
C TRP A 740 -9.90 -41.94 12.04
N SER A 741 -9.49 -41.23 13.10
CA SER A 741 -8.19 -40.58 13.17
C SER A 741 -7.60 -40.72 14.57
N GLU A 742 -6.36 -41.20 14.65
CA GLU A 742 -5.57 -41.24 15.89
C GLU A 742 -4.86 -39.90 16.17
N LEU A 743 -5.02 -38.89 15.30
CA LEU A 743 -4.43 -37.56 15.47
C LEU A 743 -5.43 -36.60 16.13
N PRO A 744 -4.97 -35.68 17.00
CA PRO A 744 -5.82 -34.63 17.55
C PRO A 744 -6.45 -33.76 16.46
N HIS A 745 -7.69 -33.32 16.69
CA HIS A 745 -8.32 -32.33 15.81
C HIS A 745 -7.50 -31.02 15.80
N GLY A 746 -7.28 -30.44 14.62
CA GLY A 746 -6.41 -29.27 14.47
C GLY A 746 -4.92 -29.59 14.64
N SER A 747 -4.48 -30.82 14.38
CA SER A 747 -3.07 -31.24 14.35
C SER A 747 -2.22 -30.44 13.36
N GLY A 748 -2.84 -29.91 12.30
CA GLY A 748 -2.15 -29.28 11.19
C GLY A 748 -1.59 -30.27 10.17
N LEU A 749 -1.82 -31.58 10.33
CA LEU A 749 -1.27 -32.66 9.48
C LEU A 749 -2.25 -33.11 8.36
N GLY A 750 -3.20 -32.27 7.97
CA GLY A 750 -4.13 -32.53 6.86
C GLY A 750 -5.23 -33.55 7.15
N THR A 751 -5.50 -33.83 8.43
CA THR A 751 -6.39 -34.92 8.87
C THR A 751 -7.75 -34.93 8.19
N SER A 752 -8.45 -33.79 8.10
CA SER A 752 -9.80 -33.75 7.52
C SER A 752 -9.82 -34.14 6.04
N SER A 753 -8.93 -33.57 5.24
CA SER A 753 -8.86 -33.78 3.80
C SER A 753 -8.42 -35.21 3.45
N ILE A 754 -7.44 -35.73 4.19
CA ILE A 754 -6.97 -37.12 4.03
C ILE A 754 -8.09 -38.08 4.41
N LEU A 755 -8.86 -37.79 5.46
CA LEU A 755 -10.00 -38.60 5.87
C LEU A 755 -11.11 -38.61 4.82
N ALA A 756 -11.40 -37.46 4.18
CA ALA A 756 -12.31 -37.39 3.05
C ALA A 756 -11.83 -38.26 1.88
N GLY A 757 -10.53 -38.25 1.58
CA GLY A 757 -9.93 -39.12 0.56
C GLY A 757 -10.08 -40.61 0.89
N ALA A 758 -9.81 -41.01 2.14
CA ALA A 758 -10.00 -42.38 2.60
C ALA A 758 -11.47 -42.83 2.51
N ALA A 759 -12.41 -41.98 2.94
CA ALA A 759 -13.84 -42.25 2.87
C ALA A 759 -14.32 -42.39 1.42
N LEU A 760 -13.93 -41.48 0.52
CA LEU A 760 -14.25 -41.57 -0.90
C LEU A 760 -13.66 -42.83 -1.54
N ALA A 761 -12.41 -43.17 -1.24
CA ALA A 761 -11.78 -44.38 -1.76
C ALA A 761 -12.53 -45.66 -1.34
N ALA A 762 -12.88 -45.77 -0.05
CA ALA A 762 -13.66 -46.89 0.48
C ALA A 762 -15.06 -46.96 -0.15
N LEU A 763 -15.76 -45.81 -0.24
CA LEU A 763 -17.10 -45.68 -0.81
C LEU A 763 -17.14 -46.06 -2.29
N GLN A 764 -16.21 -45.56 -3.09
CA GLN A 764 -16.15 -45.89 -4.52
C GLN A 764 -15.95 -47.40 -4.72
N ARG A 765 -15.01 -48.01 -3.98
CA ARG A 765 -14.75 -49.45 -4.10
C ARG A 765 -15.93 -50.31 -3.69
N VAL A 766 -16.59 -49.99 -2.58
CA VAL A 766 -17.78 -50.74 -2.11
C VAL A 766 -18.98 -50.56 -3.03
N ALA A 767 -19.06 -49.43 -3.74
CA ALA A 767 -20.04 -49.15 -4.79
C ALA A 767 -19.70 -49.79 -6.15
N GLY A 768 -18.67 -50.64 -6.24
CA GLY A 768 -18.27 -51.31 -7.47
C GLY A 768 -17.53 -50.40 -8.46
N ARG A 769 -16.78 -49.41 -7.96
CA ARG A 769 -15.97 -48.51 -8.78
C ARG A 769 -14.52 -48.45 -8.30
N ALA A 770 -13.56 -48.49 -9.22
CA ALA A 770 -12.17 -48.15 -8.97
C ALA A 770 -11.94 -46.67 -9.29
N VAL A 771 -11.11 -46.01 -8.49
CA VAL A 771 -10.75 -44.60 -8.64
C VAL A 771 -9.25 -44.44 -8.44
N GLY A 772 -8.60 -43.73 -9.35
CA GLY A 772 -7.17 -43.43 -9.23
C GLY A 772 -6.89 -42.35 -8.17
N THR A 773 -5.70 -42.34 -7.59
CA THR A 773 -5.33 -41.37 -6.55
C THR A 773 -5.37 -39.92 -7.03
N GLU A 774 -4.98 -39.65 -8.29
CA GLU A 774 -5.11 -38.32 -8.87
C GLU A 774 -6.58 -37.87 -8.98
N ALA A 775 -7.48 -38.76 -9.41
CA ALA A 775 -8.92 -38.48 -9.44
C ALA A 775 -9.47 -38.25 -8.02
N LEU A 776 -8.98 -39.00 -7.02
CA LEU A 776 -9.35 -38.80 -5.61
C LEU A 776 -8.93 -37.42 -5.08
N ILE A 777 -7.74 -36.92 -5.43
CA ILE A 777 -7.29 -35.57 -5.03
C ILE A 777 -8.32 -34.51 -5.48
N HIS A 778 -8.74 -34.58 -6.75
CA HIS A 778 -9.73 -33.65 -7.30
C HIS A 778 -11.14 -33.88 -6.73
N ALA A 779 -11.50 -35.14 -6.43
CA ALA A 779 -12.79 -35.46 -5.79
C ALA A 779 -12.88 -34.89 -4.37
N VAL A 780 -11.78 -34.91 -3.61
CA VAL A 780 -11.73 -34.30 -2.29
C VAL A 780 -11.79 -32.77 -2.38
N LEU A 781 -11.10 -32.15 -3.34
CA LEU A 781 -11.22 -30.70 -3.58
C LEU A 781 -12.69 -30.29 -3.82
N HIS A 782 -13.40 -31.06 -4.64
CA HIS A 782 -14.82 -30.86 -4.88
C HIS A 782 -15.65 -31.07 -3.60
N LEU A 783 -15.41 -32.16 -2.86
CA LEU A 783 -16.13 -32.47 -1.62
C LEU A 783 -15.97 -31.36 -0.56
N GLU A 784 -14.78 -30.81 -0.38
CA GLU A 784 -14.54 -29.73 0.59
C GLU A 784 -15.26 -28.43 0.24
N GLN A 785 -15.47 -28.18 -1.06
CA GLN A 785 -16.30 -27.09 -1.52
C GLN A 785 -17.78 -27.35 -1.20
N VAL A 786 -18.27 -28.57 -1.43
CA VAL A 786 -19.64 -29.01 -1.06
C VAL A 786 -19.87 -28.88 0.46
N LEU A 787 -18.84 -29.16 1.27
CA LEU A 787 -18.86 -28.98 2.73
C LEU A 787 -18.76 -27.53 3.19
N THR A 788 -18.43 -26.57 2.32
CA THR A 788 -18.13 -25.16 2.66
C THR A 788 -16.92 -24.96 3.59
N THR A 789 -16.08 -25.98 3.78
CA THR A 789 -14.83 -25.85 4.56
C THR A 789 -13.73 -25.20 3.74
N GLY A 790 -13.68 -25.47 2.43
CA GLY A 790 -12.64 -25.02 1.53
C GLY A 790 -11.23 -25.46 1.96
N GLY A 791 -10.20 -24.99 1.24
CA GLY A 791 -8.81 -25.34 1.51
C GLY A 791 -7.95 -25.34 0.25
N GLY A 792 -6.66 -25.56 0.44
CA GLY A 792 -5.74 -25.85 -0.66
C GLY A 792 -5.69 -27.36 -0.96
N TRP A 793 -4.93 -27.73 -1.98
CA TRP A 793 -4.81 -29.12 -2.44
C TRP A 793 -3.64 -29.91 -1.81
N GLN A 794 -2.83 -29.28 -0.95
CA GLN A 794 -1.63 -29.93 -0.40
C GLN A 794 -1.94 -31.13 0.51
N ASP A 795 -3.07 -31.10 1.24
CA ASP A 795 -3.37 -32.13 2.24
C ASP A 795 -3.69 -33.47 1.56
N GLN A 796 -4.45 -33.42 0.47
CA GLN A 796 -4.85 -34.57 -0.32
C GLN A 796 -3.64 -35.14 -1.06
N VAL A 797 -2.82 -34.29 -1.70
CA VAL A 797 -1.56 -34.73 -2.32
C VAL A 797 -0.66 -35.37 -1.27
N GLY A 798 -0.50 -34.71 -0.11
CA GLY A 798 0.40 -35.11 0.95
C GLY A 798 0.08 -36.47 1.56
N GLY A 799 -1.21 -36.76 1.84
CA GLY A 799 -1.61 -37.99 2.52
C GLY A 799 -2.08 -39.14 1.61
N LEU A 800 -2.50 -38.86 0.38
CA LEU A 800 -2.96 -39.92 -0.54
C LEU A 800 -1.83 -40.47 -1.42
N MET A 801 -0.89 -39.63 -1.83
CA MET A 801 0.23 -40.05 -2.67
C MET A 801 1.39 -40.60 -1.82
N PRO A 802 2.16 -41.58 -2.32
CA PRO A 802 3.29 -42.16 -1.59
C PRO A 802 4.46 -41.18 -1.45
N GLY A 803 5.32 -41.43 -0.46
CA GLY A 803 6.69 -40.95 -0.39
C GLY A 803 6.84 -39.44 -0.36
N ILE A 804 7.93 -38.99 -0.99
CA ILE A 804 8.36 -37.61 -1.14
C ILE A 804 7.90 -37.15 -2.53
N LYS A 805 7.08 -36.11 -2.60
CA LYS A 805 6.52 -35.63 -3.86
C LYS A 805 6.40 -34.12 -3.93
N VAL A 806 6.26 -33.61 -5.15
CA VAL A 806 5.87 -32.24 -5.44
C VAL A 806 4.53 -32.26 -6.17
N GLY A 807 3.51 -31.62 -5.57
CA GLY A 807 2.28 -31.28 -6.28
C GLY A 807 2.44 -29.92 -6.96
N ARG A 808 1.84 -29.76 -8.15
CA ARG A 808 1.85 -28.51 -8.92
C ARG A 808 0.50 -28.20 -9.55
N SER A 809 0.15 -26.92 -9.62
CA SER A 809 -0.97 -26.41 -10.40
C SER A 809 -0.54 -25.25 -11.29
N ARG A 810 -1.12 -25.16 -12.48
CA ARG A 810 -0.93 -24.01 -13.39
C ARG A 810 -1.89 -22.88 -13.03
N ALA A 811 -1.56 -21.66 -13.43
CA ALA A 811 -2.41 -20.47 -13.33
C ALA A 811 -3.60 -20.51 -14.31
N GLN A 812 -4.47 -21.50 -14.17
CA GLN A 812 -5.64 -21.68 -15.03
C GLN A 812 -6.77 -22.46 -14.34
N LEU A 813 -7.98 -22.27 -14.85
CA LEU A 813 -9.14 -23.13 -14.59
C LEU A 813 -9.43 -24.02 -15.82
N PRO A 814 -9.99 -25.24 -15.65
CA PRO A 814 -10.26 -25.92 -14.38
C PRO A 814 -8.99 -26.21 -13.57
N LEU A 815 -9.08 -26.13 -12.23
CA LEU A 815 -7.93 -26.33 -11.34
C LEU A 815 -7.49 -27.80 -11.39
N LYS A 816 -6.34 -28.04 -12.03
CA LYS A 816 -5.71 -29.35 -12.14
C LYS A 816 -4.45 -29.41 -11.28
N VAL A 817 -4.31 -30.48 -10.52
CA VAL A 817 -3.13 -30.78 -9.72
C VAL A 817 -2.38 -31.94 -10.38
N GLU A 818 -1.09 -31.75 -10.63
CA GLU A 818 -0.18 -32.76 -11.16
C GLU A 818 0.87 -33.11 -10.09
N VAL A 819 1.18 -34.39 -9.92
CA VAL A 819 2.07 -34.86 -8.85
C VAL A 819 3.30 -35.53 -9.45
N GLU A 820 4.47 -35.11 -9.01
CA GLU A 820 5.78 -35.71 -9.34
C GLU A 820 6.36 -36.37 -8.08
N GLU A 821 6.66 -37.67 -8.16
CA GLU A 821 7.44 -38.35 -7.13
C GLU A 821 8.93 -37.95 -7.25
N ILE A 822 9.56 -37.62 -6.12
CA ILE A 822 10.97 -37.22 -6.08
C ILE A 822 11.85 -38.43 -5.78
N THR A 823 12.63 -38.84 -6.79
CA THR A 823 13.67 -39.85 -6.62
C THR A 823 14.79 -39.33 -5.74
N VAL A 824 15.10 -40.06 -4.67
CA VAL A 824 16.18 -39.73 -3.72
C VAL A 824 17.30 -40.78 -3.74
N PRO A 825 18.51 -40.44 -3.27
CA PRO A 825 19.62 -41.40 -3.21
C PRO A 825 19.31 -42.62 -2.34
N ALA A 826 19.92 -43.77 -2.66
CA ALA A 826 19.76 -44.99 -1.89
C ALA A 826 20.13 -44.79 -0.41
N GLY A 827 19.28 -45.28 0.50
CA GLY A 827 19.45 -45.11 1.95
C GLY A 827 19.06 -43.73 2.49
N PHE A 828 18.75 -42.74 1.64
CA PHE A 828 18.39 -41.40 2.11
C PHE A 828 17.08 -41.37 2.89
N VAL A 829 16.09 -42.18 2.49
CA VAL A 829 14.82 -42.30 3.23
C VAL A 829 15.05 -42.74 4.68
N GLN A 830 15.92 -43.75 4.89
CA GLN A 830 16.27 -44.17 6.25
C GLN A 830 17.01 -43.07 7.02
N LYS A 831 17.94 -42.39 6.36
CA LYS A 831 18.64 -41.24 6.95
C LYS A 831 17.65 -40.13 7.34
N LEU A 832 16.61 -39.89 6.55
CA LEU A 832 15.58 -38.91 6.87
C LEU A 832 14.73 -39.36 8.07
N ASN A 833 14.31 -40.64 8.11
CA ASN A 833 13.57 -41.22 9.23
C ASN A 833 14.35 -41.11 10.55
N ASP A 834 15.67 -41.31 10.51
CA ASP A 834 16.53 -41.17 11.69
C ASP A 834 16.61 -39.72 12.20
N HIS A 835 16.27 -38.71 11.39
CA HIS A 835 16.42 -37.29 11.72
C HIS A 835 15.11 -36.49 11.81
N LEU A 836 13.98 -37.05 11.35
CA LEU A 836 12.69 -36.36 11.31
C LEU A 836 11.87 -36.69 12.56
N LEU A 837 11.44 -35.65 13.28
CA LEU A 837 10.59 -35.80 14.48
C LEU A 837 9.38 -34.87 14.40
N LEU A 838 8.29 -35.27 15.07
CA LEU A 838 7.10 -34.45 15.30
C LEU A 838 7.01 -34.08 16.77
N VAL A 839 6.71 -32.82 17.08
CA VAL A 839 6.47 -32.33 18.44
C VAL A 839 5.07 -31.71 18.49
N TYR A 840 4.17 -32.31 19.25
CA TYR A 840 2.86 -31.72 19.51
C TYR A 840 3.00 -30.59 20.52
N THR A 841 2.48 -29.41 20.15
CA THR A 841 2.65 -28.19 20.96
C THR A 841 1.65 -28.05 22.12
N GLY A 842 0.67 -28.95 22.24
CA GLY A 842 -0.41 -28.85 23.24
C GLY A 842 -1.44 -27.76 22.97
N LYS A 843 -1.27 -27.00 21.90
CA LYS A 843 -2.20 -25.94 21.47
C LYS A 843 -2.90 -26.39 20.21
N THR A 844 -4.22 -26.31 20.16
CA THR A 844 -5.00 -26.43 18.93
C THR A 844 -5.52 -25.06 18.55
N ARG A 845 -5.47 -24.71 17.26
CA ARG A 845 -6.05 -23.47 16.74
C ARG A 845 -6.73 -23.73 15.41
N LEU A 846 -7.82 -23.02 15.18
CA LEU A 846 -8.53 -23.06 13.90
C LEU A 846 -7.75 -22.26 12.84
N ALA A 847 -7.43 -22.91 11.72
CA ALA A 847 -6.75 -22.31 10.56
C ALA A 847 -7.56 -21.19 9.87
N ARG A 848 -8.88 -21.15 10.07
CA ARG A 848 -9.82 -20.29 9.31
C ARG A 848 -9.48 -18.80 9.37
N ASN A 849 -9.06 -18.29 10.53
CA ASN A 849 -8.76 -16.87 10.66
C ASN A 849 -7.48 -16.48 9.90
N LEU A 850 -6.45 -17.34 9.94
CA LEU A 850 -5.20 -17.11 9.20
C LEU A 850 -5.45 -17.12 7.69
N LEU A 851 -6.26 -18.07 7.21
CA LEU A 851 -6.65 -18.15 5.80
C LEU A 851 -7.33 -16.85 5.32
N GLN A 852 -8.26 -16.29 6.11
CA GLN A 852 -8.94 -15.04 5.74
C GLN A 852 -7.95 -13.88 5.54
N ASP A 853 -6.94 -13.76 6.40
CA ASP A 853 -5.95 -12.68 6.29
C ASP A 853 -4.99 -12.86 5.11
N VAL A 854 -4.62 -14.11 4.80
CA VAL A 854 -3.89 -14.47 3.57
C VAL A 854 -4.68 -14.05 2.34
N LEU A 855 -5.97 -14.43 2.26
CA LEU A 855 -6.82 -14.12 1.11
C LEU A 855 -7.06 -12.62 0.95
N ARG A 856 -7.30 -11.88 2.05
CA ARG A 856 -7.42 -10.41 2.01
C ARG A 856 -6.17 -9.77 1.46
N SER A 857 -5.00 -10.22 1.91
CA SER A 857 -3.72 -9.66 1.48
C SER A 857 -3.42 -9.99 0.02
N TRP A 858 -3.78 -11.20 -0.43
CA TRP A 858 -3.70 -11.60 -1.82
C TRP A 858 -4.62 -10.78 -2.72
N TYR A 859 -5.91 -10.62 -2.39
CA TYR A 859 -6.84 -9.81 -3.19
C TYR A 859 -6.46 -8.34 -3.24
N ALA A 860 -5.93 -7.82 -2.13
CA ALA A 860 -5.37 -6.47 -2.08
C ALA A 860 -4.06 -6.33 -2.87
N ARG A 861 -3.47 -7.43 -3.39
CA ARG A 861 -2.16 -7.47 -4.06
C ARG A 861 -1.09 -6.73 -3.28
N LEU A 862 -1.00 -7.00 -1.97
CA LEU A 862 0.07 -6.44 -1.16
C LEU A 862 1.42 -6.91 -1.72
N PRO A 863 2.36 -6.00 -2.06
CA PRO A 863 3.61 -6.39 -2.71
C PRO A 863 4.40 -7.48 -1.96
N PRO A 864 4.52 -7.45 -0.61
CA PRO A 864 5.20 -8.51 0.13
C PRO A 864 4.55 -9.89 -0.06
N VAL A 865 3.22 -9.96 -0.15
CA VAL A 865 2.48 -11.22 -0.28
C VAL A 865 2.56 -11.76 -1.71
N VAL A 866 2.43 -10.88 -2.71
CA VAL A 866 2.58 -11.27 -4.12
C VAL A 866 3.99 -11.79 -4.38
N GLN A 867 5.02 -11.06 -3.95
CA GLN A 867 6.40 -11.49 -4.10
C GLN A 867 6.66 -12.81 -3.38
N ASN A 868 6.12 -12.96 -2.16
CA ASN A 868 6.31 -14.18 -1.39
C ASN A 868 5.60 -15.40 -2.00
N ALA A 869 4.46 -15.22 -2.68
CA ALA A 869 3.80 -16.30 -3.43
C ALA A 869 4.68 -16.84 -4.56
N HIS A 870 5.35 -15.95 -5.31
CA HIS A 870 6.35 -16.34 -6.32
C HIS A 870 7.52 -17.08 -5.66
N ASN A 871 8.04 -16.55 -4.55
CA ASN A 871 9.16 -17.14 -3.82
C ASN A 871 8.83 -18.53 -3.25
N LEU A 872 7.60 -18.78 -2.80
CA LEU A 872 7.15 -20.09 -2.32
C LEU A 872 7.21 -21.15 -3.43
N VAL A 873 6.77 -20.80 -4.64
CA VAL A 873 6.82 -21.70 -5.81
C VAL A 873 8.27 -21.96 -6.22
N GLN A 874 9.10 -20.92 -6.33
CA GLN A 874 10.51 -21.07 -6.67
C GLN A 874 11.28 -21.92 -5.63
N GLN A 875 11.09 -21.64 -4.34
CA GLN A 875 11.76 -22.35 -3.23
C GLN A 875 11.41 -23.84 -3.22
N THR A 876 10.21 -24.20 -3.72
CA THR A 876 9.77 -25.60 -3.82
C THR A 876 10.65 -26.39 -4.78
N GLU A 877 11.08 -25.80 -5.90
CA GLU A 877 12.00 -26.46 -6.84
C GLU A 877 13.41 -26.59 -6.26
N GLU A 878 13.88 -25.57 -5.52
CA GLU A 878 15.15 -25.64 -4.79
C GLU A 878 15.14 -26.73 -3.71
N CYS A 879 14.02 -26.87 -3.01
CA CYS A 879 13.81 -27.92 -2.02
C CYS A 879 13.77 -29.31 -2.66
N ALA A 880 13.10 -29.45 -3.81
CA ALA A 880 13.08 -30.70 -4.58
C ALA A 880 14.50 -31.12 -4.97
N GLU A 881 15.33 -30.18 -5.42
CA GLU A 881 16.73 -30.46 -5.74
C GLU A 881 17.55 -30.88 -4.51
N ALA A 882 17.31 -30.27 -3.33
CA ALA A 882 17.95 -30.70 -2.10
C ALA A 882 17.58 -32.14 -1.69
N PHE A 883 16.34 -32.58 -1.97
CA PHE A 883 15.94 -33.99 -1.82
C PHE A 883 16.65 -34.91 -2.81
N ARG A 884 16.71 -34.56 -4.10
CA ARG A 884 17.42 -35.33 -5.14
C ARG A 884 18.91 -35.53 -4.80
N GLN A 885 19.51 -34.55 -4.12
CA GLN A 885 20.91 -34.61 -3.66
C GLN A 885 21.12 -35.31 -2.32
N GLY A 886 20.06 -35.58 -1.55
CA GLY A 886 20.16 -36.24 -0.24
C GLY A 886 20.88 -35.42 0.84
N SER A 887 20.74 -34.08 0.83
CA SER A 887 21.46 -33.18 1.74
C SER A 887 20.58 -32.65 2.88
N LEU A 888 20.70 -33.23 4.08
CA LEU A 888 19.96 -32.77 5.27
C LEU A 888 20.21 -31.29 5.63
N PRO A 889 21.45 -30.76 5.60
CA PRO A 889 21.67 -29.34 5.90
C PRO A 889 20.95 -28.41 4.92
N ARG A 890 20.96 -28.74 3.61
CA ARG A 890 20.22 -27.95 2.61
C ARG A 890 18.70 -28.04 2.81
N LEU A 891 18.18 -29.22 3.16
CA LEU A 891 16.77 -29.38 3.49
C LEU A 891 16.37 -28.56 4.71
N GLY A 892 17.20 -28.51 5.75
CA GLY A 892 16.95 -27.67 6.92
C GLY A 892 16.96 -26.18 6.61
N GLN A 893 17.86 -25.74 5.71
CA GLN A 893 17.84 -24.36 5.19
C GLN A 893 16.54 -24.07 4.42
N CYS A 894 16.12 -24.96 3.52
CA CYS A 894 14.84 -24.83 2.80
C CYS A 894 13.66 -24.72 3.77
N LEU A 895 13.63 -25.58 4.80
CA LEU A 895 12.58 -25.60 5.81
C LEU A 895 12.55 -24.31 6.65
N THR A 896 13.73 -23.77 6.97
CA THR A 896 13.86 -22.49 7.68
C THR A 896 13.36 -21.33 6.82
N SER A 897 13.78 -21.26 5.55
CA SER A 897 13.27 -20.27 4.59
C SER A 897 11.76 -20.38 4.42
N TYR A 898 11.23 -21.60 4.29
CA TYR A 898 9.79 -21.83 4.19
C TYR A 898 9.04 -21.36 5.44
N TRP A 899 9.58 -21.57 6.64
CA TRP A 899 8.96 -21.05 7.87
C TRP A 899 8.87 -19.51 7.88
N GLU A 900 9.94 -18.83 7.45
CA GLU A 900 9.92 -17.37 7.31
C GLU A 900 8.89 -16.91 6.26
N GLN A 901 8.84 -17.57 5.09
CA GLN A 901 7.84 -17.31 4.06
C GLN A 901 6.41 -17.52 4.57
N LYS A 902 6.18 -18.53 5.42
CA LYS A 902 4.88 -18.81 6.01
C LYS A 902 4.44 -17.75 7.00
N LYS A 903 5.37 -17.19 7.78
CA LYS A 903 5.12 -16.03 8.65
C LYS A 903 4.77 -14.77 7.85
N LEU A 904 5.39 -14.59 6.68
CA LEU A 904 5.05 -13.50 5.76
C LEU A 904 3.65 -13.65 5.16
N MET A 905 3.23 -14.88 4.79
CA MET A 905 1.88 -15.13 4.29
C MET A 905 0.82 -14.92 5.38
N ALA A 906 1.04 -15.49 6.56
CA ALA A 906 0.05 -15.55 7.64
C ALA A 906 0.61 -14.98 8.95
N PRO A 907 0.60 -13.65 9.12
CA PRO A 907 0.96 -13.03 10.39
C PRO A 907 0.13 -13.61 11.54
N GLY A 908 0.79 -14.14 12.57
CA GLY A 908 0.13 -14.81 13.71
C GLY A 908 0.10 -16.34 13.65
N CYS A 909 0.77 -16.95 12.67
CA CYS A 909 1.01 -18.40 12.62
C CYS A 909 2.04 -18.90 13.65
N GLU A 910 2.81 -18.00 14.30
CA GLU A 910 3.79 -18.30 15.35
C GLU A 910 3.38 -17.65 16.70
N PRO A 911 2.54 -18.31 17.52
CA PRO A 911 2.25 -17.84 18.87
C PRO A 911 3.50 -17.85 19.75
N LEU A 912 3.55 -16.98 20.77
CA LEU A 912 4.71 -16.84 21.66
C LEU A 912 5.20 -18.17 22.28
N ALA A 913 4.27 -19.04 22.70
CA ALA A 913 4.63 -20.36 23.25
C ALA A 913 5.32 -21.28 22.22
N VAL A 914 4.88 -21.21 20.95
CA VAL A 914 5.51 -21.95 19.85
C VAL A 914 6.88 -21.34 19.54
N ARG A 915 7.00 -20.01 19.55
CA ARG A 915 8.27 -19.30 19.38
C ARG A 915 9.31 -19.76 20.40
N HIS A 916 8.96 -19.77 21.68
CA HIS A 916 9.87 -20.22 22.75
C HIS A 916 10.30 -21.69 22.55
N MET A 917 9.38 -22.56 22.17
CA MET A 917 9.68 -23.97 21.87
C MET A 917 10.67 -24.07 20.69
N MET A 918 10.42 -23.34 19.60
CA MET A 918 11.30 -23.33 18.44
C MET A 918 12.68 -22.75 18.77
N ASP A 919 12.76 -21.65 19.53
CA ASP A 919 14.04 -21.06 19.95
C ASP A 919 14.86 -22.02 20.82
N ALA A 920 14.22 -22.78 21.72
CA ALA A 920 14.88 -23.81 22.54
C ALA A 920 15.41 -24.99 21.70
N LEU A 921 14.69 -25.36 20.64
CA LEU A 921 15.06 -26.48 19.76
C LEU A 921 16.07 -26.09 18.68
N ALA A 922 16.16 -24.80 18.31
CA ALA A 922 16.96 -24.28 17.21
C ALA A 922 18.44 -24.75 17.21
N PRO A 923 19.14 -24.86 18.37
CA PRO A 923 20.52 -25.38 18.40
C PRO A 923 20.66 -26.83 17.92
N HIS A 924 19.60 -27.63 18.04
CA HIS A 924 19.62 -29.09 17.82
C HIS A 924 19.12 -29.53 16.43
N VAL A 925 18.60 -28.58 15.64
CA VAL A 925 17.95 -28.87 14.35
C VAL A 925 18.63 -28.15 13.19
N HIS A 926 18.61 -28.76 12.01
CA HIS A 926 18.95 -28.09 10.74
C HIS A 926 17.84 -27.12 10.31
N GLY A 927 16.59 -27.42 10.65
CA GLY A 927 15.42 -26.59 10.35
C GLY A 927 14.18 -27.13 11.04
N GLN A 928 13.16 -26.28 11.15
CA GLN A 928 11.91 -26.59 11.84
C GLN A 928 10.78 -25.71 11.32
N SER A 929 9.55 -26.23 11.33
CA SER A 929 8.35 -25.51 10.90
C SER A 929 7.11 -26.12 11.55
N LEU A 930 6.06 -25.31 11.67
CA LEU A 930 4.76 -25.75 12.16
C LEU A 930 3.92 -26.32 11.01
N ALA A 931 3.20 -27.42 11.22
CA ALA A 931 2.36 -28.04 10.19
C ALA A 931 1.11 -27.19 9.86
N GLY A 932 0.55 -27.39 8.65
CA GLY A 932 -0.73 -26.79 8.24
C GLY A 932 -0.69 -25.26 8.14
N ALA A 933 -1.72 -24.54 8.59
CA ALA A 933 -1.71 -23.07 8.56
C ALA A 933 -0.83 -22.41 9.65
N GLY A 934 -0.43 -23.18 10.67
CA GLY A 934 0.24 -22.69 11.87
C GLY A 934 -0.72 -22.29 13.01
N GLY A 935 -0.21 -21.61 14.04
CA GLY A 935 -0.98 -21.16 15.21
C GLY A 935 -1.15 -22.19 16.33
N GLY A 936 -0.68 -23.42 16.14
CA GLY A 936 -0.76 -24.57 17.06
C GLY A 936 -0.54 -25.88 16.30
N GLY A 937 -0.83 -27.03 16.92
CA GLY A 937 -0.72 -28.35 16.32
C GLY A 937 0.67 -28.96 16.48
N PHE A 938 1.16 -29.61 15.43
CA PHE A 938 2.49 -30.21 15.41
C PHE A 938 3.55 -29.31 14.79
N LEU A 939 4.71 -29.28 15.43
CA LEU A 939 5.98 -28.85 14.87
C LEU A 939 6.68 -30.07 14.28
N TYR A 940 7.32 -29.95 13.12
CA TYR A 940 8.21 -31.00 12.59
C TYR A 940 9.62 -30.45 12.46
N LEU A 941 10.56 -31.31 12.83
CA LEU A 941 11.95 -30.96 13.10
C LEU A 941 12.87 -31.86 12.29
N LEU A 942 13.89 -31.27 11.68
CA LEU A 942 14.98 -32.00 11.06
C LEU A 942 16.22 -31.90 11.96
N THR A 943 16.54 -32.94 12.73
CA THR A 943 17.62 -32.90 13.73
C THR A 943 19.01 -32.93 13.09
N LYS A 944 20.00 -32.34 13.76
CA LYS A 944 21.41 -32.37 13.31
C LYS A 944 22.02 -33.75 13.47
N GLU A 945 21.73 -34.38 14.61
CA GLU A 945 22.16 -35.74 14.94
C GLU A 945 21.00 -36.72 14.76
N PRO A 946 21.25 -38.00 14.41
CA PRO A 946 20.20 -39.00 14.28
C PRO A 946 19.64 -39.40 15.66
N ARG A 947 18.38 -39.87 15.68
CA ARG A 947 17.70 -40.51 16.80
C ARG A 947 17.74 -39.66 18.09
N GLN A 948 17.35 -38.39 17.98
CA GLN A 948 17.43 -37.40 19.06
C GLN A 948 16.14 -37.24 19.88
N LYS A 949 15.19 -38.20 19.82
CA LYS A 949 13.88 -38.06 20.48
C LYS A 949 14.02 -37.74 21.96
N GLU A 950 14.73 -38.59 22.72
CA GLU A 950 14.89 -38.45 24.17
C GLU A 950 15.69 -37.19 24.54
N ALA A 951 16.66 -36.81 23.69
CA ALA A 951 17.46 -35.60 23.89
C ALA A 951 16.59 -34.34 23.77
N LEU A 952 15.72 -34.25 22.77
CA LEU A 952 14.80 -33.12 22.60
C LEU A 952 13.72 -33.09 23.68
N GLU A 953 13.21 -34.25 24.12
CA GLU A 953 12.30 -34.33 25.28
C GLU A 953 12.95 -33.72 26.54
N ALA A 954 14.23 -33.98 26.78
CA ALA A 954 14.99 -33.42 27.89
C ALA A 954 15.25 -31.91 27.76
N VAL A 955 15.42 -31.39 26.53
CA VAL A 955 15.54 -29.94 26.27
C VAL A 955 14.21 -29.24 26.56
N LEU A 956 13.11 -29.77 26.04
CA LEU A 956 11.78 -29.22 26.26
C LEU A 956 11.38 -29.27 27.74
N ALA A 957 11.75 -30.33 28.46
CA ALA A 957 11.45 -30.47 29.90
C ALA A 957 12.12 -29.41 30.77
N LYS A 958 13.26 -28.86 30.32
CA LYS A 958 14.01 -27.80 31.00
C LYS A 958 13.60 -26.39 30.59
N THR A 959 12.72 -26.26 29.60
CA THR A 959 12.31 -24.97 29.06
C THR A 959 11.09 -24.46 29.84
N GLU A 960 11.24 -23.37 30.59
CA GLU A 960 10.16 -22.79 31.37
C GLU A 960 9.02 -22.25 30.49
N GLY A 961 7.78 -22.39 30.95
CA GLY A 961 6.60 -21.83 30.28
C GLY A 961 6.04 -22.68 29.12
N LEU A 962 6.58 -23.87 28.86
CA LEU A 962 5.97 -24.83 27.94
C LEU A 962 4.84 -25.63 28.63
N GLY A 963 3.71 -25.79 27.95
CA GLY A 963 2.56 -26.58 28.42
C GLY A 963 2.72 -28.09 28.15
N ASN A 964 1.60 -28.84 28.06
CA ASN A 964 1.64 -30.25 27.66
C ASN A 964 2.19 -30.40 26.24
N TYR A 965 3.31 -31.08 26.06
CA TYR A 965 3.88 -31.42 24.75
C TYR A 965 4.17 -32.93 24.66
N SER A 966 4.32 -33.45 23.45
CA SER A 966 4.74 -34.82 23.21
C SER A 966 5.60 -34.92 21.95
N VAL A 967 6.61 -35.80 21.98
CA VAL A 967 7.51 -36.03 20.85
C VAL A 967 7.23 -37.39 20.22
N HIS A 968 7.07 -37.42 18.91
CA HIS A 968 6.62 -38.57 18.12
C HIS A 968 7.65 -38.93 17.05
N LEU A 969 7.77 -40.22 16.79
CA LEU A 969 8.61 -40.73 15.71
C LEU A 969 7.87 -40.60 14.37
N VAL A 970 8.63 -40.27 13.32
CA VAL A 970 8.10 -40.02 11.98
C VAL A 970 8.87 -40.85 10.98
N GLU A 971 8.14 -41.56 10.12
CA GLU A 971 8.74 -42.35 9.05
C GLU A 971 8.07 -42.05 7.74
N VAL A 972 8.85 -41.91 6.67
CA VAL A 972 8.32 -41.76 5.31
C VAL A 972 7.50 -43.00 4.93
N ASP A 973 6.25 -42.79 4.56
CA ASP A 973 5.38 -43.84 4.03
C ASP A 973 5.54 -43.92 2.51
N THR A 974 6.01 -45.05 1.99
CA THR A 974 6.28 -45.23 0.56
C THR A 974 5.11 -45.81 -0.24
N GLN A 975 3.93 -46.02 0.38
CA GLN A 975 2.76 -46.56 -0.34
C GLN A 975 1.60 -45.56 -0.46
N GLY A 976 1.50 -44.58 0.45
CA GLY A 976 0.39 -43.62 0.45
C GLY A 976 -0.92 -44.29 0.88
N LEU A 977 -2.02 -43.92 0.21
CA LEU A 977 -3.33 -44.57 0.39
C LEU A 977 -3.24 -46.06 0.06
N SER A 978 -3.60 -46.92 1.01
CA SER A 978 -3.79 -48.36 0.78
C SER A 978 -5.25 -48.74 0.90
N LEU A 979 -5.71 -49.59 -0.02
CA LEU A 979 -7.08 -50.11 -0.05
C LEU A 979 -7.06 -51.64 0.01
N GLN A 980 -7.81 -52.22 0.94
CA GLN A 980 -7.87 -53.67 1.17
C GLN A 980 -9.31 -54.17 1.27
N LEU A 981 -9.57 -55.37 0.72
CA LEU A 981 -10.82 -56.10 0.91
C LEU A 981 -10.61 -57.13 2.01
N LEU A 982 -11.31 -57.00 3.13
CA LEU A 982 -11.29 -57.99 4.20
C LEU A 982 -12.32 -59.08 3.91
N GLY A 983 -12.10 -60.28 4.47
CA GLY A 983 -13.08 -61.37 4.41
C GLY A 983 -14.38 -61.03 5.16
N THR A 984 -15.46 -61.77 4.87
CA THR A 984 -16.72 -61.64 5.59
C THR A 984 -16.54 -62.10 7.04
N GLU A 985 -16.58 -61.15 7.99
CA GLU A 985 -16.71 -61.51 9.40
C GLU A 985 -18.08 -62.17 9.61
N THR A 986 -18.08 -63.42 10.08
CA THR A 986 -19.28 -64.10 10.54
C THR A 986 -19.81 -63.36 11.77
N SER A 987 -21.04 -62.88 11.66
CA SER A 987 -21.80 -62.13 12.65
C SER A 987 -21.51 -62.55 14.10
N THR A 988 -20.85 -61.68 14.85
CA THR A 988 -21.16 -61.53 16.28
C THR A 988 -21.80 -60.14 16.40
N GLY A 989 -23.06 -60.12 16.82
CA GLY A 989 -23.89 -58.91 16.82
C GLY A 989 -23.26 -57.80 17.67
N CYS A 990 -22.64 -56.82 17.02
CA CYS A 990 -22.57 -55.48 17.56
C CYS A 990 -23.77 -54.74 16.99
N SER A 991 -24.80 -54.57 17.83
CA SER A 991 -25.95 -53.70 17.55
C SER A 991 -25.46 -52.31 17.17
N PHE A 992 -25.87 -51.82 16.00
CA PHE A 992 -25.72 -50.40 15.66
C PHE A 992 -26.60 -49.56 16.56
#